data_AF-A0A812ENS8-F1
#
_entry.id   AF-A0A812ENS8-F1
#
_cell.length_a   1.000
_cell.length_b   1.000
_cell.length_c   1.000
_cell.angle_alpha   90.00
_cell.angle_beta   90.00
_cell.angle_gamma   90.00
#
_symmetry.space_group_name_H-M   'P 1'
#
loop_
_entity.id
_entity.type
_entity.pdbx_description
1 polymer ?
#
loop_
_entity_poly.entity_id
_entity_poly.type
_entity_poly.pdbx_seq_one_letter_code
_entity_poly.pdbx_strand_id
1 'polypeptide(L)'
;MEAGNLEKFFGPYLSERQWGTVREDYSHNGDCWRFFSHDKSRYTVYLHGEDGLLGWCDYKSKLCVSLALWNGKDKILKERLFGLTGLQGNHGEDVKEVYYYLDNVADHSYMRALYRYPQSAFPYKKLIRKNKERKHTDPEYELTDTGVFDHDYWDIYMEFAKEDPKTCLCRYIIHNRGKNPATLHILPQIWLRDTWSHCSCDSCHTTTKPNIKICNEKNQVRIDYSEGSFFAKFDNSPTGHLPDLIFTENEAITSADKSDEEDYKKDAFHQFVIAGETKCVNPHQNGTKCAAVYCVTVNPGSSKQIQMCLWPVKSSPKCNNFGLQFDSILKAKATQAKKTCSKLMHPSWSEEEKNVAQQAYAGLLWSKQFYCYDVQKWFKANCSIDWDSGSELSDEEADDIEEKECCGLVDPHSKESIQAESCSDENSLCKVSDGNLKQEIVDSSTSSDEHLEKSENKESGRRSSIGKQTYKIEHKRNKDWLFHLHNCDIISMPDKWEFPWYATWDLAFHMIPFSTIDPLFTKKQLLLFLSDNYLHPSGQLPAYEFDFSDTNPPVHAWACLHVYKNSKKDIHFLKKCFQRLLLNYTWWINAKKIPGPGHLYGGGFLGMDNISVYNRSHGIPPGYMLAQADGTAWMAFYSLKLFEMALELSQLDNDYLDMAERFLNYFFLIADTANSPINQAGFWDEEDKFFYDILLPYHSDEIIPLCTRSLVGLVPLFACAFITIPKSISTNPRFLSIMHKAMSKNKVMLNQEQFFVSLISKNQLQQILAWVLKESEFLSPFGIRSLSKHYENHPYPPPVETDTGHKLNSGKMECSSDEQKMHAHMGESHHDSKVERNPGEKPVLEDDDSDIESNDSRYDEMVKEVTVKYAPGESICGMFGGNSNWRGPIWLCMNYLLLESLESYYYAYGDNFQVELPTGSGKSVNLQQVVRDISERIVSIFIPDKDGKRPVHGGFRQYAEEESWRHLVLFYEFFHAETGRGCGASHQTGWTALVVEFLKKKYSQ
;
A
#
# COMPACT_ATOMS: atom_id res chain seq x y z
N MET A 1 9.36 17.42 -1.08
CA MET A 1 8.52 18.60 -0.70
C MET A 1 8.57 19.08 0.77
N GLU A 2 9.16 18.33 1.71
CA GLU A 2 9.34 18.77 3.12
C GLU A 2 10.66 19.49 3.39
N ALA A 3 11.61 19.44 2.44
CA ALA A 3 12.93 20.07 2.51
C ALA A 3 12.94 21.56 2.91
N GLY A 4 11.86 22.30 2.63
CA GLY A 4 11.72 23.71 2.99
C GLY A 4 11.05 23.98 4.34
N ASN A 5 10.54 22.95 5.03
CA ASN A 5 9.96 23.09 6.35
C ASN A 5 10.83 22.34 7.37
N LEU A 6 11.73 23.08 8.03
CA LEU A 6 12.65 22.51 9.01
C LEU A 6 11.92 21.74 10.12
N GLU A 7 10.70 22.15 10.51
CA GLU A 7 9.90 21.45 11.53
C GLU A 7 9.68 19.97 11.21
N LYS A 8 9.63 19.62 9.91
CA LYS A 8 9.42 18.24 9.43
C LYS A 8 10.71 17.56 8.98
N PHE A 9 11.87 18.05 9.43
CA PHE A 9 13.15 17.47 9.03
C PHE A 9 13.25 15.99 9.44
N PHE A 10 12.85 15.64 10.66
CA PHE A 10 12.70 14.26 11.12
C PHE A 10 11.23 13.85 11.24
N GLY A 11 10.90 12.61 10.89
CA GLY A 11 9.55 12.05 11.03
C GLY A 11 9.55 10.53 10.82
N PRO A 12 8.38 9.89 10.87
CA PRO A 12 8.25 8.43 10.81
C PRO A 12 8.32 7.91 9.37
N TYR A 13 9.24 8.46 8.56
CA TYR A 13 9.30 8.26 7.11
C TYR A 13 9.97 6.96 6.67
N LEU A 14 10.46 6.16 7.62
CA LEU A 14 10.92 4.80 7.34
C LEU A 14 9.73 3.90 7.03
N SER A 15 9.93 3.02 6.05
CA SER A 15 9.00 1.94 5.77
C SER A 15 9.02 0.91 6.91
N GLU A 16 7.96 0.13 7.02
CA GLU A 16 7.95 -1.05 7.90
C GLU A 16 8.36 -2.33 7.14
N ARG A 17 8.26 -2.30 5.81
CA ARG A 17 8.75 -3.34 4.90
C ARG A 17 9.33 -2.74 3.62
N GLN A 18 10.63 -2.93 3.41
CA GLN A 18 11.28 -2.59 2.14
C GLN A 18 11.59 -3.83 1.28
N TRP A 19 11.75 -5.00 1.90
CA TRP A 19 11.92 -6.29 1.21
C TRP A 19 10.63 -6.72 0.48
N GLY A 20 10.78 -7.52 -0.59
CA GLY A 20 9.64 -7.97 -1.39
C GLY A 20 8.89 -6.86 -2.13
N THR A 21 9.55 -5.75 -2.45
CA THR A 21 8.94 -4.62 -3.18
C THR A 21 9.43 -4.59 -4.63
N VAL A 22 8.62 -4.04 -5.53
CA VAL A 22 8.96 -3.92 -6.96
C VAL A 22 10.21 -3.08 -7.17
N ARG A 23 10.36 -1.98 -6.42
CA ARG A 23 11.55 -1.12 -6.52
C ARG A 23 12.84 -1.80 -6.07
N GLU A 24 12.78 -2.86 -5.26
CA GLU A 24 13.95 -3.66 -4.86
C GLU A 24 14.07 -4.97 -5.67
N ASP A 25 13.24 -5.17 -6.69
CA ASP A 25 13.23 -6.35 -7.54
C ASP A 25 14.20 -6.20 -8.71
N TYR A 26 15.19 -7.09 -8.78
CA TYR A 26 16.10 -7.21 -9.92
C TYR A 26 16.09 -8.62 -10.51
N SER A 27 15.04 -9.40 -10.23
CA SER A 27 14.84 -10.71 -10.85
C SER A 27 14.53 -10.61 -12.33
N HIS A 28 14.80 -11.69 -13.06
CA HIS A 28 14.48 -11.78 -14.49
C HIS A 28 12.98 -12.00 -14.78
N ASN A 29 12.24 -12.57 -13.82
CA ASN A 29 10.83 -12.93 -13.95
C ASN A 29 9.87 -11.96 -13.25
N GLY A 30 10.37 -10.99 -12.48
CA GLY A 30 9.55 -10.01 -11.76
C GLY A 30 8.97 -10.52 -10.42
N ASP A 31 9.49 -11.63 -9.89
CA ASP A 31 9.13 -12.18 -8.58
C ASP A 31 9.94 -11.49 -7.46
N CYS A 32 9.46 -10.31 -7.07
CA CYS A 32 10.08 -9.49 -6.03
C CYS A 32 10.17 -10.20 -4.67
N TRP A 33 9.23 -11.10 -4.37
CA TRP A 33 9.08 -11.76 -3.07
C TRP A 33 10.16 -12.81 -2.84
N ARG A 34 10.43 -13.66 -3.84
CA ARG A 34 11.51 -14.64 -3.77
C ARG A 34 12.88 -14.00 -3.99
N PHE A 35 12.95 -12.97 -4.83
CA PHE A 35 14.20 -12.29 -5.14
C PHE A 35 14.81 -11.65 -3.89
N PHE A 36 14.03 -10.80 -3.19
CA PHE A 36 14.48 -10.09 -2.00
C PHE A 36 13.57 -10.41 -0.81
N SER A 37 13.75 -11.61 -0.26
CA SER A 37 12.97 -12.11 0.87
C SER A 37 13.28 -11.42 2.21
N HIS A 38 12.42 -11.63 3.20
CA HIS A 38 12.67 -11.23 4.58
C HIS A 38 14.03 -11.75 5.09
N ASP A 39 14.43 -12.98 4.74
CA ASP A 39 15.72 -13.51 5.22
C ASP A 39 16.91 -12.82 4.58
N LYS A 40 16.86 -12.58 3.26
CA LYS A 40 17.88 -11.81 2.53
C LYS A 40 18.01 -10.37 3.05
N SER A 41 16.90 -9.76 3.48
CA SER A 41 16.89 -8.40 4.04
C SER A 41 17.83 -8.19 5.22
N ARG A 42 18.21 -9.25 5.94
CA ARG A 42 19.10 -9.18 7.10
C ARG A 42 20.52 -8.78 6.72
N TYR A 43 21.00 -9.25 5.57
CA TYR A 43 22.39 -9.06 5.14
C TYR A 43 22.53 -8.26 3.84
N THR A 44 21.46 -8.07 3.07
CA THR A 44 21.49 -7.28 1.82
C THR A 44 21.06 -5.84 2.07
N VAL A 45 21.77 -4.87 1.47
CA VAL A 45 21.43 -3.44 1.51
C VAL A 45 20.28 -3.11 0.55
N TYR A 46 19.45 -2.15 0.95
CA TYR A 46 18.37 -1.63 0.12
C TYR A 46 18.87 -0.46 -0.72
N LEU A 47 18.42 -0.36 -1.97
CA LEU A 47 18.88 0.68 -2.89
C LEU A 47 17.93 1.88 -2.95
N HIS A 48 16.64 1.64 -2.74
CA HIS A 48 15.59 2.60 -2.99
C HIS A 48 14.94 3.15 -1.71
N GLY A 49 15.17 2.53 -0.56
CA GLY A 49 14.61 2.96 0.73
C GLY A 49 15.33 2.32 1.91
N GLU A 50 14.70 2.39 3.07
CA GLU A 50 15.12 1.67 4.29
C GLU A 50 13.86 1.28 5.07
N ASP A 51 13.95 0.21 5.86
CA ASP A 51 12.92 -0.18 6.83
C ASP A 51 13.47 -0.20 8.26
N GLY A 52 12.56 -0.18 9.24
CA GLY A 52 12.97 -0.32 10.64
C GLY A 52 11.82 -0.32 11.63
N LEU A 53 11.93 -1.18 12.64
CA LEU A 53 10.97 -1.27 13.75
C LEU A 53 10.91 0.04 14.53
N LEU A 54 9.71 0.63 14.62
CA LEU A 54 9.46 1.93 15.26
C LEU A 54 10.40 3.04 14.73
N GLY A 55 10.71 2.95 13.44
CA GLY A 55 11.73 3.76 12.79
C GLY A 55 11.30 5.21 12.49
N TRP A 56 12.29 6.10 12.52
CA TRP A 56 12.19 7.48 12.06
C TRP A 56 13.47 7.89 11.36
N CYS A 57 13.38 8.85 10.44
CA CYS A 57 14.53 9.30 9.66
C CYS A 57 14.38 10.75 9.26
N ASP A 58 15.44 11.31 8.68
CA ASP A 58 15.32 12.60 8.01
C ASP A 58 14.40 12.53 6.78
N TYR A 59 13.99 13.68 6.26
CA TYR A 59 13.03 13.79 5.17
C TYR A 59 13.50 13.21 3.82
N LYS A 60 14.77 12.79 3.72
CA LYS A 60 15.35 12.09 2.57
C LYS A 60 15.70 10.64 2.89
N SER A 61 15.32 10.13 4.06
CA SER A 61 15.71 8.81 4.56
C SER A 61 17.24 8.57 4.44
N LYS A 62 18.06 9.59 4.68
CA LYS A 62 19.53 9.47 4.64
C LYS A 62 20.09 9.12 6.01
N LEU A 63 19.63 9.80 7.06
CA LEU A 63 19.93 9.46 8.45
C LEU A 63 18.73 8.75 9.06
N CYS A 64 18.91 7.48 9.39
CA CYS A 64 17.86 6.56 9.82
C CYS A 64 18.10 6.14 11.28
N VAL A 65 17.02 6.04 12.06
CA VAL A 65 17.04 5.60 13.46
C VAL A 65 15.90 4.62 13.68
N SER A 66 16.16 3.50 14.34
CA SER A 66 15.14 2.52 14.70
C SER A 66 15.55 1.72 15.94
N LEU A 67 14.72 0.74 16.30
CA LEU A 67 14.96 -0.16 17.41
C LEU A 67 15.26 -1.57 16.90
N ALA A 68 16.20 -2.26 17.53
CA ALA A 68 16.34 -3.70 17.42
C ALA A 68 16.19 -4.40 18.78
N LEU A 69 15.59 -5.58 18.79
CA LEU A 69 15.26 -6.31 20.02
C LEU A 69 15.66 -7.79 19.92
N TRP A 70 16.10 -8.37 21.04
CA TRP A 70 16.29 -9.82 21.15
C TRP A 70 15.95 -10.32 22.56
N ASN A 71 14.99 -11.24 22.65
CA ASN A 71 14.49 -11.79 23.92
C ASN A 71 15.38 -12.92 24.50
N GLY A 72 16.56 -13.17 23.93
CA GLY A 72 17.47 -14.24 24.35
C GLY A 72 17.11 -15.63 23.83
N LYS A 73 15.99 -15.78 23.11
CA LYS A 73 15.48 -17.07 22.61
C LYS A 73 15.23 -17.07 21.11
N ASP A 74 14.99 -15.90 20.53
CA ASP A 74 14.64 -15.76 19.14
C ASP A 74 15.84 -16.03 18.23
N LYS A 75 15.59 -16.64 17.06
CA LYS A 75 16.66 -16.91 16.08
C LYS A 75 17.00 -15.69 15.25
N ILE A 76 16.15 -14.66 15.30
CA ILE A 76 16.26 -13.46 14.47
C ILE A 76 16.31 -12.23 15.37
N LEU A 77 17.29 -11.36 15.14
CA LEU A 77 17.35 -10.04 15.75
C LEU A 77 16.21 -9.21 15.17
N LYS A 78 15.31 -8.73 16.03
CA LYS A 78 14.08 -8.06 15.60
C LYS A 78 14.34 -6.60 15.23
N GLU A 79 14.89 -6.38 14.05
CA GLU A 79 15.16 -5.05 13.47
C GLU A 79 13.99 -4.52 12.63
N ARG A 80 13.15 -5.43 12.13
CA ARG A 80 12.02 -5.16 11.22
C ARG A 80 10.89 -6.14 11.47
N LEU A 81 9.72 -5.79 10.96
CA LEU A 81 8.50 -6.58 11.12
C LEU A 81 8.51 -7.79 10.18
N PHE A 82 8.22 -8.95 10.75
CA PHE A 82 8.03 -10.18 9.98
C PHE A 82 6.60 -10.31 9.46
N GLY A 83 6.44 -10.99 8.34
CA GLY A 83 5.14 -11.41 7.83
C GLY A 83 5.28 -12.31 6.62
N LEU A 84 4.16 -12.60 5.99
CA LEU A 84 4.04 -13.59 4.93
C LEU A 84 4.09 -12.92 3.55
N THR A 85 4.67 -13.62 2.59
CA THR A 85 4.56 -13.27 1.16
C THR A 85 3.22 -13.75 0.60
N GLY A 86 2.86 -13.28 -0.60
CA GLY A 86 1.64 -13.72 -1.30
C GLY A 86 1.45 -15.23 -1.42
N LEU A 87 2.54 -16.01 -1.51
CA LEU A 87 2.51 -17.47 -1.60
C LEU A 87 2.47 -18.19 -0.24
N GLN A 88 2.69 -17.47 0.85
CA GLN A 88 2.76 -18.01 2.20
C GLN A 88 1.47 -17.77 2.99
N GLY A 89 0.76 -16.67 2.72
CA GLY A 89 -0.56 -16.39 3.29
C GLY A 89 -1.68 -17.07 2.50
N ASN A 90 -2.80 -17.36 3.17
CA ASN A 90 -4.03 -17.80 2.50
C ASN A 90 -4.81 -16.62 1.87
N HIS A 91 -4.47 -15.38 2.22
CA HIS A 91 -5.00 -14.15 1.64
C HIS A 91 -3.88 -13.19 1.20
N GLY A 92 -2.74 -13.73 0.82
CA GLY A 92 -1.65 -12.94 0.28
C GLY A 92 -0.64 -12.45 1.32
N GLU A 93 -0.19 -11.20 1.16
CA GLU A 93 0.70 -10.54 2.10
C GLU A 93 0.02 -10.35 3.45
N ASP A 94 0.77 -10.55 4.55
CA ASP A 94 0.17 -10.48 5.88
C ASP A 94 1.23 -10.25 6.97
N VAL A 95 1.14 -9.13 7.69
CA VAL A 95 2.08 -8.79 8.77
C VAL A 95 1.79 -9.64 10.02
N LYS A 96 2.77 -10.42 10.48
CA LYS A 96 2.59 -11.32 11.63
C LYS A 96 3.13 -10.75 12.94
N GLU A 97 2.98 -9.45 13.12
CA GLU A 97 3.48 -8.69 14.26
C GLU A 97 2.36 -7.88 14.92
N VAL A 98 2.52 -7.54 16.20
CA VAL A 98 1.51 -6.80 16.95
C VAL A 98 2.06 -5.43 17.38
N TYR A 99 1.52 -4.37 16.78
CA TYR A 99 1.93 -2.99 17.01
C TYR A 99 0.79 -2.01 16.84
N TYR A 100 0.95 -0.78 17.36
CA TYR A 100 -0.09 0.25 17.34
C TYR A 100 0.49 1.65 17.28
N TYR A 101 -0.15 2.51 16.48
CA TYR A 101 0.10 3.94 16.42
C TYR A 101 -0.80 4.67 17.42
N LEU A 102 -0.21 5.20 18.49
CA LEU A 102 -0.97 5.75 19.62
C LEU A 102 -1.14 7.27 19.53
N ASP A 103 -0.05 7.96 19.18
CA ASP A 103 -0.02 9.42 19.08
C ASP A 103 0.87 9.88 17.93
N ASN A 104 0.45 10.95 17.26
CA ASN A 104 1.29 11.73 16.35
C ASN A 104 0.64 13.11 16.13
N VAL A 105 1.44 14.09 15.72
CA VAL A 105 0.98 15.43 15.30
C VAL A 105 1.60 15.81 13.96
N ALA A 106 0.99 16.76 13.25
CA ALA A 106 1.31 17.07 11.86
C ALA A 106 2.78 17.47 11.59
N ASP A 107 3.45 18.06 12.59
CA ASP A 107 4.87 18.43 12.55
C ASP A 107 5.79 17.35 13.14
N HIS A 108 5.22 16.22 13.58
CA HIS A 108 5.92 15.12 14.23
C HIS A 108 6.72 15.57 15.47
N SER A 109 6.31 16.64 16.15
CA SER A 109 6.98 17.15 17.35
C SER A 109 6.79 16.26 18.59
N TYR A 110 5.80 15.37 18.56
CA TYR A 110 5.63 14.25 19.49
C TYR A 110 5.00 13.06 18.74
N MET A 111 5.52 11.86 18.98
CA MET A 111 4.98 10.62 18.45
C MET A 111 5.05 9.53 19.51
N ARG A 112 4.08 8.62 19.51
CA ARG A 112 4.05 7.45 20.38
C ARG A 112 3.51 6.23 19.66
N ALA A 113 4.17 5.11 19.84
CA ALA A 113 3.77 3.82 19.32
C ALA A 113 4.07 2.70 20.33
N LEU A 114 3.40 1.57 20.16
CA LEU A 114 3.57 0.35 20.97
C LEU A 114 3.93 -0.81 20.05
N TYR A 115 4.96 -1.57 20.41
CA TYR A 115 5.26 -2.87 19.83
C TYR A 115 5.16 -3.95 20.91
N ARG A 116 4.52 -5.08 20.61
CA ARG A 116 4.38 -6.21 21.54
C ARG A 116 5.23 -7.38 21.06
N TYR A 117 6.13 -7.83 21.94
CA TYR A 117 7.12 -8.85 21.60
C TYR A 117 7.05 -10.04 22.57
N PRO A 118 6.93 -11.30 22.10
CA PRO A 118 6.90 -12.47 22.97
C PRO A 118 8.18 -12.63 23.81
N GLN A 119 8.06 -13.14 25.04
CA GLN A 119 9.21 -13.61 25.83
C GLN A 119 9.66 -15.03 25.45
N SER A 120 8.82 -15.77 24.73
CA SER A 120 9.16 -17.05 24.08
C SER A 120 9.82 -16.81 22.72
N ALA A 121 10.45 -17.84 22.16
CA ALA A 121 10.90 -17.79 20.76
C ALA A 121 9.71 -17.44 19.83
N PHE A 122 9.97 -16.63 18.82
CA PHE A 122 8.92 -16.18 17.91
C PHE A 122 8.53 -17.34 16.95
N PRO A 123 7.24 -17.61 16.72
CA PRO A 123 6.78 -18.83 16.07
C PRO A 123 6.80 -18.78 14.52
N TYR A 124 7.90 -18.36 13.90
CA TYR A 124 8.04 -18.16 12.44
C TYR A 124 7.56 -19.36 11.60
N LYS A 125 8.16 -20.55 11.79
CA LYS A 125 7.82 -21.77 11.04
C LYS A 125 6.34 -22.16 11.22
N LYS A 126 5.77 -21.95 12.42
CA LYS A 126 4.37 -22.27 12.72
C LYS A 126 3.42 -21.34 11.98
N LEU A 127 3.71 -20.03 11.94
CA LEU A 127 2.92 -19.04 11.22
C LEU A 127 2.87 -19.34 9.72
N ILE A 128 4.02 -19.59 9.10
CA ILE A 128 4.10 -19.95 7.68
C ILE A 128 3.32 -21.25 7.41
N ARG A 129 3.61 -22.33 8.16
CA ARG A 129 2.97 -23.63 7.94
C ARG A 129 1.45 -23.56 8.12
N LYS A 130 0.96 -22.91 9.19
CA LYS A 130 -0.46 -22.86 9.48
C LYS A 130 -1.26 -22.04 8.48
N ASN A 131 -0.70 -20.94 7.97
CA ASN A 131 -1.36 -20.16 6.92
C ASN A 131 -1.34 -20.90 5.58
N LYS A 132 -0.23 -21.56 5.21
CA LYS A 132 -0.18 -22.44 4.02
C LYS A 132 -1.19 -23.60 4.07
N GLU A 133 -1.49 -24.12 5.27
CA GLU A 133 -2.48 -25.19 5.49
C GLU A 133 -3.94 -24.72 5.42
N ARG A 134 -4.20 -23.41 5.49
CA ARG A 134 -5.56 -22.85 5.48
C ARG A 134 -6.13 -22.74 4.08
N LYS A 135 -7.45 -22.83 4.00
CA LYS A 135 -8.18 -22.55 2.76
C LYS A 135 -8.38 -21.04 2.60
N HIS A 136 -8.62 -20.59 1.38
CA HIS A 136 -9.07 -19.22 1.11
C HIS A 136 -10.39 -18.87 1.81
N THR A 137 -11.18 -19.84 2.29
CA THR A 137 -12.41 -19.54 3.04
C THR A 137 -12.17 -19.39 4.54
N ASP A 138 -10.99 -19.76 5.03
CA ASP A 138 -10.64 -19.66 6.44
C ASP A 138 -10.04 -18.26 6.70
N PRO A 139 -10.26 -17.65 7.87
CA PRO A 139 -9.56 -16.40 8.22
C PRO A 139 -8.05 -16.63 8.23
N GLU A 140 -7.25 -15.57 8.34
CA GLU A 140 -5.81 -15.70 8.54
C GLU A 140 -5.49 -16.33 9.91
N TYR A 141 -4.31 -16.96 10.03
CA TYR A 141 -3.78 -17.42 11.31
C TYR A 141 -2.78 -16.40 11.84
N GLU A 142 -3.18 -15.70 12.90
CA GLU A 142 -2.42 -14.58 13.46
C GLU A 142 -1.40 -14.98 14.51
N LEU A 143 -0.45 -14.08 14.80
CA LEU A 143 0.48 -14.25 15.92
C LEU A 143 -0.27 -14.43 17.24
N THR A 144 -1.39 -13.72 17.42
CA THR A 144 -2.27 -13.85 18.58
C THR A 144 -2.89 -15.25 18.72
N ASP A 145 -3.20 -15.93 17.62
CA ASP A 145 -3.77 -17.29 17.62
C ASP A 145 -2.75 -18.37 18.02
N THR A 146 -1.47 -18.01 18.14
CA THR A 146 -0.43 -18.94 18.59
C THR A 146 -0.43 -19.15 20.11
N GLY A 147 -1.10 -18.27 20.85
CA GLY A 147 -1.13 -18.23 22.32
C GLY A 147 0.10 -17.59 22.95
N VAL A 148 1.04 -17.04 22.17
CA VAL A 148 2.27 -16.41 22.70
C VAL A 148 1.99 -15.18 23.57
N PHE A 149 0.80 -14.57 23.44
CA PHE A 149 0.35 -13.45 24.25
C PHE A 149 -0.59 -13.85 25.40
N ASP A 150 -0.89 -15.14 25.59
CA ASP A 150 -1.71 -15.63 26.71
C ASP A 150 -0.91 -15.72 28.03
N HIS A 151 0.40 -15.51 27.96
CA HIS A 151 1.34 -15.65 29.07
C HIS A 151 2.26 -14.44 29.19
N ASP A 152 3.54 -14.61 28.85
CA ASP A 152 4.63 -13.69 29.15
C ASP A 152 5.10 -13.00 27.87
N TYR A 153 4.92 -11.67 27.81
CA TYR A 153 5.34 -10.85 26.69
C TYR A 153 5.88 -9.50 27.17
N TRP A 154 6.44 -8.74 26.24
CA TRP A 154 6.95 -7.40 26.42
C TRP A 154 6.00 -6.40 25.77
N ASP A 155 5.63 -5.34 26.49
CA ASP A 155 5.19 -4.11 25.83
C ASP A 155 6.39 -3.18 25.71
N ILE A 156 6.69 -2.75 24.49
CA ILE A 156 7.74 -1.78 24.18
C ILE A 156 7.06 -0.52 23.64
N TYR A 157 6.99 0.51 24.48
CA TYR A 157 6.55 1.83 24.02
C TYR A 157 7.74 2.62 23.51
N MET A 158 7.58 3.26 22.35
CA MET A 158 8.46 4.31 21.88
C MET A 158 7.77 5.66 22.06
N GLU A 159 8.46 6.61 22.66
CA GLU A 159 8.08 8.01 22.72
C GLU A 159 9.17 8.85 22.08
N PHE A 160 8.80 9.57 21.04
CA PHE A 160 9.67 10.49 20.33
C PHE A 160 9.19 11.92 20.55
N ALA A 161 10.12 12.85 20.72
CA ALA A 161 9.80 14.28 20.73
C ALA A 161 10.92 15.12 20.11
N LYS A 162 10.57 16.33 19.71
CA LYS A 162 11.51 17.35 19.22
C LYS A 162 11.66 18.47 20.24
N GLU A 163 12.87 18.70 20.75
CA GLU A 163 13.18 19.93 21.51
C GLU A 163 13.11 21.13 20.55
N ASP A 164 13.74 20.98 19.38
CA ASP A 164 13.72 21.88 18.24
C ASP A 164 13.66 21.05 16.93
N PRO A 165 13.48 21.68 15.75
CA PRO A 165 13.25 20.95 14.49
C PRO A 165 14.27 19.87 14.12
N LYS A 166 15.54 20.02 14.53
CA LYS A 166 16.62 19.06 14.24
C LYS A 166 17.17 18.37 15.49
N THR A 167 16.66 18.70 16.67
CA THR A 167 17.04 18.06 17.94
C THR A 167 15.93 17.15 18.44
N CYS A 168 16.20 15.86 18.40
CA CYS A 168 15.26 14.80 18.73
C CYS A 168 15.68 14.08 20.02
N LEU A 169 14.69 13.62 20.75
CA LEU A 169 14.84 12.77 21.93
C LEU A 169 13.86 11.61 21.85
N CYS A 170 14.34 10.42 22.19
CA CYS A 170 13.59 9.18 22.10
C CYS A 170 13.72 8.41 23.41
N ARG A 171 12.58 7.91 23.92
CA ARG A 171 12.50 7.05 25.09
C ARG A 171 11.82 5.75 24.72
N TYR A 172 12.45 4.65 25.08
CA TYR A 172 11.86 3.32 25.03
C TYR A 172 11.46 2.89 26.45
N ILE A 173 10.21 2.50 26.65
CA ILE A 173 9.70 2.00 27.93
C ILE A 173 9.32 0.53 27.76
N ILE A 174 10.00 -0.33 28.51
CA ILE A 174 9.92 -1.78 28.39
C ILE A 174 9.19 -2.31 29.61
N HIS A 175 7.96 -2.78 29.42
CA HIS A 175 7.16 -3.41 30.47
C HIS A 175 7.22 -4.92 30.35
N ASN A 176 7.53 -5.59 31.46
CA ASN A 176 7.39 -7.03 31.58
C ASN A 176 5.94 -7.35 31.94
N ARG A 177 5.18 -7.92 31.01
CA ARG A 177 3.81 -8.39 31.24
C ARG A 177 3.74 -9.84 31.72
N GLY A 178 4.89 -10.50 31.81
CA GLY A 178 5.01 -11.85 32.30
C GLY A 178 5.08 -11.98 33.81
N LYS A 179 5.08 -13.23 34.26
CA LYS A 179 5.03 -13.61 35.69
C LYS A 179 6.40 -13.68 36.36
N ASN A 180 7.47 -13.78 35.59
CA ASN A 180 8.85 -13.94 36.07
C ASN A 180 9.74 -12.78 35.62
N PRO A 181 10.82 -12.45 36.35
CA PRO A 181 11.85 -11.57 35.84
C PRO A 181 12.36 -12.10 34.50
N ALA A 182 12.47 -11.23 33.51
CA ALA A 182 12.90 -11.58 32.17
C ALA A 182 13.93 -10.58 31.66
N THR A 183 14.78 -11.03 30.74
CA THR A 183 15.86 -10.24 30.16
C THR A 183 15.57 -9.94 28.69
N LEU A 184 15.81 -8.70 28.28
CA LEU A 184 15.66 -8.26 26.89
C LEU A 184 16.92 -7.49 26.47
N HIS A 185 17.45 -7.84 25.30
CA HIS A 185 18.47 -7.05 24.63
C HIS A 185 17.77 -5.98 23.78
N ILE A 186 18.22 -4.75 23.93
CA ILE A 186 17.60 -3.57 23.34
C ILE A 186 18.69 -2.75 22.67
N LEU A 187 18.52 -2.48 21.38
CA LEU A 187 19.53 -1.85 20.55
C LEU A 187 18.91 -0.68 19.76
N PRO A 188 18.86 0.54 20.33
CA PRO A 188 18.64 1.73 19.53
C PRO A 188 19.78 1.85 18.52
N GLN A 189 19.43 1.87 17.22
CA GLN A 189 20.39 1.87 16.13
C GLN A 189 20.25 3.11 15.25
N ILE A 190 21.37 3.53 14.68
CA ILE A 190 21.49 4.66 13.75
C ILE A 190 22.27 4.17 12.54
N TRP A 191 21.76 4.43 11.33
CA TRP A 191 22.50 4.12 10.11
C TRP A 191 22.27 5.16 9.03
N LEU A 192 23.18 5.14 8.06
CA LEU A 192 23.14 5.98 6.89
C LEU A 192 22.74 5.11 5.69
N ARG A 193 21.66 5.49 5.02
CA ARG A 193 21.21 4.80 3.80
C ARG A 193 22.27 4.93 2.72
N ASP A 194 22.61 3.85 2.03
CA ASP A 194 23.61 3.86 0.96
C ASP A 194 23.16 4.71 -0.23
N THR A 195 23.66 5.94 -0.31
CA THR A 195 23.44 6.86 -1.44
C THR A 195 24.73 7.24 -2.16
N TRP A 196 25.87 6.66 -1.76
CA TRP A 196 27.19 6.98 -2.30
C TRP A 196 27.74 5.87 -3.19
N SER A 197 27.50 4.61 -2.84
CA SER A 197 27.88 3.46 -3.68
C SER A 197 26.92 3.30 -4.85
N HIS A 198 25.65 3.64 -4.63
CA HIS A 198 24.59 3.53 -5.63
C HIS A 198 23.82 4.83 -5.84
N CYS A 199 23.45 5.09 -7.09
CA CYS A 199 22.66 6.26 -7.48
C CYS A 199 21.22 5.83 -7.81
N SER A 200 20.38 5.69 -6.78
CA SER A 200 18.95 5.38 -6.97
C SER A 200 18.13 6.57 -7.47
N CYS A 201 18.59 7.80 -7.21
CA CYS A 201 17.98 9.03 -7.69
C CYS A 201 18.98 10.20 -7.65
N ASP A 202 18.88 11.16 -8.58
CA ASP A 202 19.85 12.29 -8.64
C ASP A 202 19.79 13.18 -7.39
N SER A 203 18.59 13.35 -6.82
CA SER A 203 18.41 14.16 -5.61
C SER A 203 18.92 13.47 -4.32
N CYS A 204 19.11 12.16 -4.37
CA CYS A 204 19.53 11.31 -3.27
C CYS A 204 21.05 11.20 -3.24
N HIS A 205 21.66 11.05 -4.43
CA HIS A 205 23.06 10.68 -4.60
C HIS A 205 24.03 11.62 -3.87
N THR A 206 25.07 11.03 -3.31
CA THR A 206 26.13 11.71 -2.56
C THR A 206 27.49 11.30 -3.10
N THR A 207 28.39 12.26 -3.30
CA THR A 207 29.74 11.99 -3.82
C THR A 207 30.76 11.59 -2.75
N THR A 208 30.40 11.71 -1.46
CA THR A 208 31.29 11.42 -0.34
C THR A 208 30.63 10.40 0.58
N LYS A 209 31.35 9.33 0.90
CA LYS A 209 30.93 8.34 1.91
C LYS A 209 30.75 9.03 3.27
N PRO A 210 29.58 8.91 3.91
CA PRO A 210 29.34 9.50 5.23
C PRO A 210 29.97 8.63 6.32
N ASN A 211 29.98 9.11 7.57
CA ASN A 211 30.66 8.41 8.66
C ASN A 211 29.95 8.62 10.01
N ILE A 212 29.90 7.56 10.82
CA ILE A 212 29.53 7.55 12.22
C ILE A 212 30.74 7.10 13.02
N LYS A 213 31.18 7.89 14.00
CA LYS A 213 32.34 7.57 14.84
C LYS A 213 32.10 7.87 16.31
N ILE A 214 32.72 7.09 17.19
CA ILE A 214 32.66 7.36 18.62
C ILE A 214 33.34 8.70 18.98
N CYS A 215 32.79 9.39 19.98
CA CYS A 215 33.41 10.56 20.61
C CYS A 215 34.30 10.14 21.79
N ASN A 216 34.96 11.12 22.43
CA ASN A 216 35.71 10.85 23.66
C ASN A 216 34.80 10.31 24.79
N GLU A 217 33.53 10.73 24.80
CA GLU A 217 32.50 10.15 25.66
C GLU A 217 32.03 8.82 25.07
N LYS A 218 32.19 7.72 25.83
CA LYS A 218 31.96 6.34 25.35
C LYS A 218 30.50 6.00 25.00
N ASN A 219 29.55 6.87 25.31
CA ASN A 219 28.13 6.74 24.96
C ASN A 219 27.66 7.81 23.96
N GLN A 220 28.58 8.50 23.30
CA GLN A 220 28.28 9.52 22.31
C GLN A 220 28.97 9.20 20.99
N VAL A 221 28.25 9.40 19.89
CA VAL A 221 28.78 9.28 18.53
C VAL A 221 28.59 10.59 17.78
N ARG A 222 29.50 10.86 16.84
CA ARG A 222 29.40 11.91 15.84
C ARG A 222 29.02 11.29 14.50
N ILE A 223 28.04 11.88 13.84
CA ILE A 223 27.53 11.49 12.53
C ILE A 223 27.82 12.63 11.57
N ASP A 224 28.53 12.36 10.49
CA ASP A 224 28.89 13.32 9.44
C ASP A 224 28.33 12.82 8.10
N TYR A 225 27.40 13.57 7.50
CA TYR A 225 26.81 13.23 6.20
C TYR A 225 26.38 14.49 5.42
N SER A 226 25.77 14.30 4.24
CA SER A 226 25.49 15.38 3.29
C SER A 226 24.57 16.50 3.80
N GLU A 227 23.71 16.26 4.79
CA GLU A 227 22.81 17.31 5.34
C GLU A 227 23.38 17.99 6.61
N GLY A 228 24.58 17.61 7.05
CA GLY A 228 25.30 18.21 8.16
C GLY A 228 25.91 17.21 9.14
N SER A 229 26.38 17.73 10.27
CA SER A 229 26.99 16.94 11.34
C SER A 229 26.09 16.93 12.58
N PHE A 230 25.89 15.75 13.15
CA PHE A 230 25.07 15.51 14.33
C PHE A 230 25.86 14.79 15.42
N PHE A 231 25.44 14.98 16.66
CA PHE A 231 25.78 14.08 17.75
C PHE A 231 24.56 13.23 18.10
N ALA A 232 24.79 11.96 18.39
CA ALA A 232 23.83 11.13 19.11
C ALA A 232 24.44 10.70 20.44
N LYS A 233 23.65 10.74 21.51
CA LYS A 233 24.06 10.30 22.84
C LYS A 233 23.04 9.34 23.42
N PHE A 234 23.53 8.33 24.09
CA PHE A 234 22.77 7.23 24.67
C PHE A 234 22.89 7.30 26.20
N ASP A 235 21.78 7.16 26.91
CA ASP A 235 21.78 7.21 28.38
C ASP A 235 22.45 5.98 28.99
N ASN A 236 22.74 6.03 30.28
CA ASN A 236 23.12 4.83 31.02
C ASN A 236 21.97 3.82 31.01
N SER A 237 22.33 2.54 31.10
CA SER A 237 21.37 1.48 31.36
C SER A 237 20.62 1.76 32.67
N PRO A 238 19.45 1.13 32.88
CA PRO A 238 18.73 1.24 34.15
C PRO A 238 19.50 0.73 35.38
N THR A 239 20.65 0.08 35.20
CA THR A 239 21.56 -0.36 36.26
C THR A 239 22.75 0.58 36.46
N GLY A 240 22.83 1.68 35.69
CA GLY A 240 23.86 2.71 35.80
C GLY A 240 25.13 2.47 34.97
N HIS A 241 25.14 1.46 34.09
CA HIS A 241 26.29 1.16 33.22
C HIS A 241 26.12 1.84 31.85
N LEU A 242 27.22 2.21 31.21
CA LEU A 242 27.17 2.69 29.83
C LEU A 242 26.82 1.52 28.88
N PRO A 243 26.10 1.78 27.78
CA PRO A 243 25.87 0.76 26.76
C PRO A 243 27.16 0.44 26.00
N ASP A 244 27.23 -0.76 25.44
CA ASP A 244 28.28 -1.12 24.49
C ASP A 244 27.92 -0.53 23.11
N LEU A 245 28.78 0.32 22.56
CA LEU A 245 28.60 0.87 21.22
C LEU A 245 29.29 -0.03 20.19
N ILE A 246 28.50 -0.60 19.29
CA ILE A 246 28.95 -1.45 18.18
C ILE A 246 28.76 -0.74 16.83
N PHE A 247 29.65 -1.02 15.88
CA PHE A 247 29.72 -0.33 14.59
C PHE A 247 29.89 -1.32 13.44
N THR A 248 29.33 -1.00 12.28
CA THR A 248 29.46 -1.76 11.03
C THR A 248 29.18 -0.87 9.81
N GLU A 249 29.24 -1.43 8.60
CA GLU A 249 28.86 -0.75 7.36
C GLU A 249 27.42 -1.11 6.92
N ASN A 250 26.74 -0.14 6.31
CA ASN A 250 25.47 -0.34 5.58
C ASN A 250 25.72 -0.08 4.09
N GLU A 251 26.54 -0.93 3.47
CA GLU A 251 26.95 -0.83 2.06
C GLU A 251 26.64 -2.12 1.31
N ALA A 252 26.30 -1.99 0.03
CA ALA A 252 26.12 -3.16 -0.81
C ALA A 252 27.46 -3.89 -1.00
N ILE A 253 27.46 -5.22 -0.91
CA ILE A 253 28.63 -6.04 -1.20
C ILE A 253 28.87 -5.96 -2.71
N THR A 254 29.93 -5.27 -3.16
CA THR A 254 30.32 -5.35 -4.57
C THR A 254 31.09 -6.65 -4.77
N SER A 255 30.77 -7.37 -5.86
CA SER A 255 31.33 -8.70 -6.18
C SER A 255 32.86 -8.74 -6.38
N ALA A 256 33.54 -7.60 -6.26
CA ALA A 256 34.99 -7.47 -6.35
C ALA A 256 35.73 -7.57 -4.99
N ASP A 257 35.05 -7.41 -3.85
CA ASP A 257 35.71 -7.31 -2.54
C ASP A 257 35.80 -8.67 -1.80
N LYS A 258 36.27 -9.72 -2.49
CA LYS A 258 36.61 -11.02 -1.87
C LYS A 258 38.03 -11.07 -1.30
N SER A 259 38.63 -9.93 -1.00
CA SER A 259 39.95 -9.87 -0.36
C SER A 259 39.93 -8.89 0.80
N ASP A 260 39.67 -9.40 2.01
CA ASP A 260 40.50 -9.23 3.22
C ASP A 260 39.68 -9.44 4.49
N GLU A 261 40.36 -9.84 5.57
CA GLU A 261 39.82 -10.21 6.90
C GLU A 261 39.16 -9.04 7.68
N GLU A 262 38.75 -7.94 7.01
CA GLU A 262 38.27 -6.67 7.60
C GLU A 262 36.91 -6.16 7.04
N ASP A 263 36.04 -7.02 6.51
CA ASP A 263 34.75 -6.61 5.95
C ASP A 263 33.60 -6.65 6.98
N TYR A 264 33.27 -5.51 7.61
CA TYR A 264 32.19 -5.37 8.59
C TYR A 264 30.83 -5.19 7.90
N LYS A 265 30.03 -6.26 7.82
CA LYS A 265 28.81 -6.33 7.02
C LYS A 265 27.55 -5.82 7.73
N LYS A 266 26.50 -5.53 6.95
CA LYS A 266 25.19 -5.02 7.44
C LYS A 266 24.59 -5.86 8.57
N ASP A 267 24.77 -7.18 8.53
CA ASP A 267 24.21 -8.14 9.49
C ASP A 267 25.09 -8.37 10.73
N ALA A 268 26.20 -7.63 10.89
CA ALA A 268 27.11 -7.77 12.02
C ALA A 268 26.42 -7.71 13.39
N PHE A 269 25.37 -6.90 13.55
CA PHE A 269 24.67 -6.78 14.83
C PHE A 269 23.89 -8.06 15.18
N HIS A 270 23.37 -8.76 14.17
CA HIS A 270 22.73 -10.05 14.35
C HIS A 270 23.75 -11.09 14.85
N GLN A 271 24.90 -11.19 14.19
CA GLN A 271 25.97 -12.11 14.57
C GLN A 271 26.53 -11.79 15.96
N PHE A 272 26.75 -10.51 16.26
CA PHE A 272 27.25 -10.07 17.57
C PHE A 272 26.30 -10.43 18.72
N VAL A 273 25.00 -10.12 18.57
CA VAL A 273 24.02 -10.28 19.66
C VAL A 273 23.58 -11.74 19.83
N ILE A 274 23.33 -12.45 18.72
CA ILE A 274 22.76 -13.80 18.76
C ILE A 274 23.85 -14.87 18.79
N ALA A 275 24.87 -14.77 17.94
CA ALA A 275 25.94 -15.77 17.86
C ALA A 275 27.11 -15.47 18.83
N GLY A 276 27.17 -14.26 19.41
CA GLY A 276 28.25 -13.86 20.32
C GLY A 276 29.58 -13.60 19.60
N GLU A 277 29.54 -13.40 18.28
CA GLU A 277 30.74 -13.20 17.46
C GLU A 277 31.27 -11.78 17.60
N THR A 278 32.24 -11.56 18.49
CA THR A 278 32.72 -10.20 18.78
C THR A 278 33.56 -9.57 17.67
N LYS A 279 34.03 -10.37 16.70
CA LYS A 279 34.91 -9.92 15.61
C LYS A 279 34.14 -9.39 14.39
N CYS A 280 32.83 -9.61 14.31
CA CYS A 280 32.03 -9.17 13.16
C CYS A 280 31.70 -7.67 13.19
N VAL A 281 31.97 -6.96 14.30
CA VAL A 281 31.76 -5.51 14.45
C VAL A 281 33.08 -4.75 14.44
N ASN A 282 33.05 -3.51 13.95
CA ASN A 282 34.25 -2.71 13.73
C ASN A 282 34.92 -2.28 15.06
N PRO A 283 36.12 -2.79 15.40
CA PRO A 283 36.83 -2.45 16.63
C PRO A 283 37.41 -1.03 16.62
N HIS A 284 37.50 -0.39 15.44
CA HIS A 284 37.90 1.02 15.31
C HIS A 284 36.77 2.01 15.66
N GLN A 285 35.59 1.51 16.03
CA GLN A 285 34.45 2.28 16.51
C GLN A 285 34.02 3.39 15.53
N ASN A 286 34.01 3.04 14.25
CA ASN A 286 33.53 3.86 13.15
C ASN A 286 32.79 3.02 12.09
N GLY A 287 32.05 3.67 11.20
CA GLY A 287 31.39 3.02 10.06
C GLY A 287 30.19 3.83 9.58
N THR A 288 29.22 3.19 8.94
CA THR A 288 27.98 3.83 8.45
C THR A 288 26.72 3.36 9.19
N LYS A 289 26.86 2.40 10.11
CA LYS A 289 25.82 1.93 11.02
C LYS A 289 26.38 1.75 12.44
N CYS A 290 25.65 2.18 13.46
CA CYS A 290 25.99 1.98 14.87
C CYS A 290 24.77 1.59 15.71
N ALA A 291 25.00 0.89 16.82
CA ALA A 291 23.96 0.59 17.81
C ALA A 291 24.51 0.67 19.23
N ALA A 292 23.64 1.06 20.17
CA ALA A 292 23.91 1.00 21.60
C ALA A 292 23.27 -0.25 22.20
N VAL A 293 24.08 -1.21 22.65
CA VAL A 293 23.59 -2.49 23.19
C VAL A 293 23.30 -2.37 24.68
N TYR A 294 22.04 -2.60 25.05
CA TYR A 294 21.60 -2.73 26.43
C TYR A 294 21.10 -4.14 26.68
N CYS A 295 21.48 -4.73 27.81
CA CYS A 295 20.90 -5.96 28.33
C CYS A 295 20.15 -5.63 29.63
N VAL A 296 18.81 -5.68 29.59
CA VAL A 296 17.97 -5.21 30.70
C VAL A 296 17.15 -6.35 31.26
N THR A 297 17.25 -6.56 32.58
CA THR A 297 16.37 -7.48 33.32
C THR A 297 15.27 -6.68 34.01
N VAL A 298 14.02 -7.05 33.76
CA VAL A 298 12.82 -6.36 34.25
C VAL A 298 11.99 -7.31 35.10
N ASN A 299 11.65 -6.90 36.32
CA ASN A 299 10.78 -7.67 37.20
C ASN A 299 9.33 -7.72 36.68
N PRO A 300 8.55 -8.75 37.04
CA PRO A 300 7.13 -8.87 36.67
C PRO A 300 6.33 -7.60 36.97
N GLY A 301 5.48 -7.17 36.05
CA GLY A 301 4.62 -5.99 36.19
C GLY A 301 5.36 -4.65 36.27
N SER A 302 6.69 -4.65 36.27
CA SER A 302 7.53 -3.46 36.31
C SER A 302 7.92 -3.01 34.92
N SER A 303 8.51 -1.82 34.82
CA SER A 303 9.13 -1.35 33.59
C SER A 303 10.49 -0.74 33.81
N LYS A 304 11.26 -0.68 32.72
CA LYS A 304 12.55 0.00 32.63
C LYS A 304 12.56 0.92 31.41
N GLN A 305 13.44 1.90 31.42
CA GLN A 305 13.51 2.92 30.38
C GLN A 305 14.91 3.02 29.81
N ILE A 306 15.00 3.25 28.50
CA ILE A 306 16.24 3.59 27.79
C ILE A 306 15.99 4.90 27.05
N GLN A 307 16.96 5.81 27.08
CA GLN A 307 16.83 7.15 26.50
C GLN A 307 17.98 7.43 25.54
N MET A 308 17.69 8.18 24.48
CA MET A 308 18.70 8.72 23.56
C MET A 308 18.28 10.11 23.08
N CYS A 309 19.26 10.89 22.64
CA CYS A 309 19.01 12.13 21.91
C CYS A 309 19.96 12.29 20.73
N LEU A 310 19.50 13.01 19.71
CA LEU A 310 20.19 13.32 18.45
C LEU A 310 20.06 14.82 18.19
N TRP A 311 21.16 15.52 17.93
CA TRP A 311 21.14 16.97 17.71
C TRP A 311 22.28 17.46 16.80
N PRO A 312 22.16 18.63 16.15
CA PRO A 312 23.24 19.20 15.35
C PRO A 312 24.47 19.54 16.21
N VAL A 313 25.68 19.30 15.71
CA VAL A 313 26.95 19.58 16.43
C VAL A 313 27.07 21.04 16.90
N LYS A 314 26.45 21.98 16.17
CA LYS A 314 26.48 23.42 16.48
C LYS A 314 25.49 23.83 17.57
N SER A 315 24.66 22.91 18.06
CA SER A 315 23.62 23.15 19.06
C SER A 315 24.05 22.66 20.44
N SER A 316 23.52 23.30 21.48
CA SER A 316 23.69 22.90 22.89
C SER A 316 22.32 22.58 23.50
N PRO A 317 21.76 21.38 23.24
CA PRO A 317 20.40 21.08 23.63
C PRO A 317 20.30 20.73 25.12
N LYS A 318 19.10 20.89 25.68
CA LYS A 318 18.83 20.49 27.08
C LYS A 318 18.57 18.99 27.19
N CYS A 319 18.10 18.36 26.12
CA CYS A 319 17.78 16.94 26.10
C CYS A 319 18.98 16.00 26.30
N ASN A 320 20.23 16.48 26.17
CA ASN A 320 21.42 15.68 26.44
C ASN A 320 21.72 15.50 27.94
N ASN A 321 20.95 16.18 28.80
CA ASN A 321 20.92 15.95 30.23
C ASN A 321 19.76 15.02 30.57
N PHE A 322 20.04 13.72 30.57
CA PHE A 322 19.07 12.68 30.89
C PHE A 322 18.49 12.85 32.30
N GLY A 323 17.24 12.43 32.49
CA GLY A 323 16.47 12.66 33.73
C GLY A 323 15.53 13.86 33.63
N LEU A 324 15.56 14.78 34.61
CA LEU A 324 14.52 15.80 34.80
C LEU A 324 14.29 16.72 33.59
N GLN A 325 15.36 17.15 32.90
CA GLN A 325 15.22 18.02 31.73
C GLN A 325 14.62 17.28 30.54
N PHE A 326 15.11 16.08 30.25
CA PHE A 326 14.57 15.18 29.24
C PHE A 326 13.07 14.92 29.47
N ASP A 327 12.70 14.51 30.69
CA ASP A 327 11.32 14.22 31.06
C ASP A 327 10.42 15.45 30.95
N SER A 328 10.91 16.62 31.33
CA SER A 328 10.16 17.87 31.23
C SER A 328 9.85 18.23 29.77
N ILE A 329 10.80 18.05 28.84
CA ILE A 329 10.58 18.34 27.42
C ILE A 329 9.55 17.37 26.84
N LEU A 330 9.75 16.07 27.07
CA LEU A 330 8.86 15.02 26.56
C LEU A 330 7.44 15.22 27.09
N LYS A 331 7.26 15.46 28.40
CA LYS A 331 5.95 15.73 29.01
C LYS A 331 5.29 16.99 28.44
N ALA A 332 6.06 18.06 28.21
CA ALA A 332 5.55 19.29 27.62
C ALA A 332 5.05 19.04 26.19
N LYS A 333 5.82 18.30 25.37
CA LYS A 333 5.46 17.96 23.98
C LYS A 333 4.26 17.03 23.91
N ALA A 334 4.19 16.01 24.77
CA ALA A 334 3.01 15.14 24.90
C ALA A 334 1.74 15.95 25.28
N THR A 335 1.87 16.86 26.25
CA THR A 335 0.74 17.73 26.67
C THR A 335 0.29 18.65 25.54
N GLN A 336 1.23 19.22 24.80
CA GLN A 336 0.96 20.04 23.62
C GLN A 336 0.26 19.23 22.53
N ALA A 337 0.76 18.02 22.23
CA ALA A 337 0.17 17.13 21.24
C ALA A 337 -1.28 16.77 21.58
N LYS A 338 -1.55 16.37 22.83
CA LYS A 338 -2.91 16.11 23.31
C LYS A 338 -3.82 17.32 23.14
N LYS A 339 -3.33 18.53 23.47
CA LYS A 339 -4.09 19.78 23.29
C LYS A 339 -4.37 20.08 21.82
N THR A 340 -3.43 19.82 20.93
CA THR A 340 -3.61 19.98 19.48
C THR A 340 -4.65 19.01 18.95
N CYS A 341 -4.52 17.72 19.27
CA CYS A 341 -5.44 16.66 18.84
C CYS A 341 -6.87 16.92 19.34
N SER A 342 -7.03 17.33 20.61
CA SER A 342 -8.35 17.62 21.20
C SER A 342 -9.10 18.75 20.48
N LYS A 343 -8.40 19.68 19.81
CA LYS A 343 -9.05 20.76 19.03
C LYS A 343 -9.66 20.27 17.72
N LEU A 344 -9.25 19.10 17.25
CA LEU A 344 -9.76 18.47 16.01
C LEU A 344 -11.03 17.65 16.27
N MET A 345 -11.31 17.35 17.54
CA MET A 345 -12.40 16.47 17.97
C MET A 345 -13.64 17.26 18.36
N HIS A 346 -14.82 16.75 17.99
CA HIS A 346 -16.07 17.37 18.39
C HIS A 346 -16.31 17.17 19.91
N PRO A 347 -16.76 18.20 20.66
CA PRO A 347 -16.92 18.10 22.12
C PRO A 347 -17.96 17.06 22.57
N SER A 348 -18.93 16.73 21.71
CA SER A 348 -19.96 15.72 22.01
C SER A 348 -19.52 14.27 21.77
N TRP A 349 -18.32 14.05 21.23
CA TRP A 349 -17.77 12.69 21.12
C TRP A 349 -17.45 12.13 22.51
N SER A 350 -17.78 10.87 22.72
CA SER A 350 -17.36 10.08 23.87
C SER A 350 -15.84 9.91 23.90
N GLU A 351 -15.28 9.51 25.05
CA GLU A 351 -13.84 9.27 25.17
C GLU A 351 -13.36 8.13 24.25
N GLU A 352 -14.21 7.12 24.01
CA GLU A 352 -13.92 6.03 23.09
C GLU A 352 -13.86 6.51 21.63
N GLU A 353 -14.80 7.35 21.21
CA GLU A 353 -14.80 7.93 19.87
C GLU A 353 -13.59 8.86 19.66
N LYS A 354 -13.20 9.62 20.69
CA LYS A 354 -11.97 10.42 20.67
C LYS A 354 -10.73 9.54 20.56
N ASN A 355 -10.68 8.41 21.27
CA ASN A 355 -9.58 7.46 21.18
C ASN A 355 -9.45 6.85 19.77
N VAL A 356 -10.57 6.44 19.17
CA VAL A 356 -10.60 5.97 17.76
C VAL A 356 -10.08 7.07 16.82
N ALA A 357 -10.59 8.30 16.96
CA ALA A 357 -10.14 9.41 16.11
C ALA A 357 -8.65 9.74 16.30
N GLN A 358 -8.14 9.69 17.53
CA GLN A 358 -6.75 9.94 17.86
C GLN A 358 -5.82 8.92 17.17
N GLN A 359 -6.14 7.63 17.27
CA GLN A 359 -5.34 6.57 16.66
C GLN A 359 -5.49 6.55 15.13
N ALA A 360 -6.66 6.91 14.58
CA ALA A 360 -6.84 7.09 13.14
C ALA A 360 -5.95 8.22 12.58
N TYR A 361 -5.93 9.38 13.25
CA TYR A 361 -5.04 10.49 12.87
C TYR A 361 -3.57 10.17 13.09
N ALA A 362 -3.23 9.46 14.17
CA ALA A 362 -1.88 8.99 14.41
C ALA A 362 -1.44 8.06 13.27
N GLY A 363 -2.28 7.10 12.89
CA GLY A 363 -2.04 6.15 11.81
C GLY A 363 -1.71 6.84 10.49
N LEU A 364 -2.55 7.76 10.02
CA LEU A 364 -2.27 8.57 8.82
C LEU A 364 -0.88 9.23 8.87
N LEU A 365 -0.53 9.82 10.01
CA LEU A 365 0.75 10.52 10.19
C LEU A 365 1.96 9.58 10.29
N TRP A 366 1.77 8.40 10.89
CA TRP A 366 2.77 7.33 10.94
C TRP A 366 2.97 6.67 9.58
N SER A 367 1.93 6.61 8.74
CA SER A 367 1.92 6.04 7.39
C SER A 367 2.51 6.96 6.30
N LYS A 368 3.09 8.10 6.69
CA LYS A 368 3.95 8.88 5.78
C LYS A 368 5.26 8.13 5.58
N GLN A 369 5.65 7.90 4.32
CA GLN A 369 6.87 7.16 3.98
C GLN A 369 7.69 7.95 2.96
N PHE A 370 9.01 7.98 3.14
CA PHE A 370 9.91 8.38 2.06
C PHE A 370 9.88 7.30 0.98
N TYR A 371 9.47 7.65 -0.22
CA TYR A 371 9.31 6.74 -1.33
C TYR A 371 10.16 7.21 -2.50
N CYS A 372 11.14 6.39 -2.89
CA CYS A 372 12.02 6.66 -4.01
C CYS A 372 11.98 5.51 -5.01
N TYR A 373 11.56 5.81 -6.23
CA TYR A 373 11.51 4.87 -7.32
C TYR A 373 11.57 5.65 -8.63
N ASP A 374 12.77 5.72 -9.19
CA ASP A 374 13.05 6.28 -10.51
C ASP A 374 13.11 5.12 -11.50
N VAL A 375 12.09 5.02 -12.35
CA VAL A 375 11.92 3.87 -13.25
C VAL A 375 13.11 3.77 -14.23
N GLN A 376 13.64 4.91 -14.67
CA GLN A 376 14.80 4.95 -15.56
C GLN A 376 16.04 4.35 -14.91
N LYS A 377 16.33 4.77 -13.68
CA LYS A 377 17.53 4.33 -12.95
C LYS A 377 17.42 2.89 -12.50
N TRP A 378 16.25 2.49 -12.00
CA TRP A 378 15.96 1.10 -11.66
C TRP A 378 16.15 0.18 -12.88
N PHE A 379 15.65 0.58 -14.05
CA PHE A 379 15.83 -0.20 -15.28
C PHE A 379 17.29 -0.33 -15.70
N LYS A 380 18.08 0.76 -15.58
CA LYS A 380 19.53 0.73 -15.88
C LYS A 380 20.29 -0.18 -14.92
N ALA A 381 20.02 -0.09 -13.62
CA ALA A 381 20.63 -0.95 -12.60
C ALA A 381 20.33 -2.44 -12.88
N ASN A 382 19.08 -2.74 -13.28
CA ASN A 382 18.63 -4.08 -13.68
C ASN A 382 19.20 -4.55 -15.04
N CYS A 383 20.07 -3.78 -15.69
CA CYS A 383 20.80 -4.18 -16.90
C CYS A 383 22.32 -4.18 -16.70
N SER A 384 22.83 -3.65 -15.59
CA SER A 384 24.26 -3.42 -15.35
C SER A 384 24.85 -4.21 -14.19
N ILE A 385 24.01 -4.81 -13.34
CA ILE A 385 24.44 -5.57 -12.16
C ILE A 385 24.20 -7.06 -12.44
N ASP A 386 25.29 -7.83 -12.57
CA ASP A 386 25.22 -9.29 -12.45
C ASP A 386 24.95 -9.62 -10.99
N TRP A 387 23.67 -9.77 -10.65
CA TRP A 387 23.27 -10.41 -9.41
C TRP A 387 23.58 -11.88 -9.57
N ASP A 388 24.73 -12.31 -9.03
CA ASP A 388 25.15 -13.71 -9.04
C ASP A 388 23.96 -14.55 -8.57
N SER A 389 23.48 -15.45 -9.42
CA SER A 389 22.44 -16.42 -9.11
C SER A 389 23.08 -17.44 -8.16
N GLY A 390 23.24 -17.03 -6.91
CA GLY A 390 23.69 -17.91 -5.84
C GLY A 390 22.83 -19.15 -5.89
N SER A 391 23.49 -20.28 -6.13
CA SER A 391 22.95 -21.63 -6.24
C SER A 391 21.64 -21.78 -5.47
N GLU A 392 20.58 -22.13 -6.20
CA GLU A 392 19.35 -22.66 -5.61
C GLU A 392 19.74 -23.83 -4.70
N LEU A 393 19.84 -23.58 -3.39
CA LEU A 393 19.63 -24.64 -2.43
C LEU A 393 18.14 -24.95 -2.58
N SER A 394 17.84 -26.10 -3.15
CA SER A 394 16.49 -26.65 -3.11
C SER A 394 16.05 -26.71 -1.65
N ASP A 395 14.79 -26.37 -1.38
CA ASP A 395 14.23 -26.44 -0.02
C ASP A 395 14.37 -27.86 0.60
N GLU A 396 14.64 -28.89 -0.22
CA GLU A 396 14.82 -30.29 0.20
C GLU A 396 16.25 -30.62 0.70
N GLU A 397 17.31 -29.97 0.20
CA GLU A 397 18.69 -30.28 0.62
C GLU A 397 19.12 -29.55 1.91
N ALA A 398 18.37 -28.53 2.33
CA ALA A 398 18.51 -27.93 3.67
C ALA A 398 17.86 -28.80 4.77
N ASP A 399 16.93 -29.69 4.41
CA ASP A 399 16.14 -30.49 5.35
C ASP A 399 16.83 -31.84 5.71
N ASP A 400 17.75 -32.36 4.89
CA ASP A 400 18.38 -33.67 5.12
C ASP A 400 19.65 -33.67 6.02
N ILE A 401 20.11 -32.49 6.44
CA ILE A 401 21.15 -32.37 7.49
C ILE A 401 20.52 -32.22 8.90
N GLU A 402 19.20 -32.01 9.00
CA GLU A 402 18.51 -31.77 10.28
C GLU A 402 18.18 -33.04 11.11
N GLU A 403 18.44 -34.26 10.62
CA GLU A 403 17.95 -35.49 11.29
C GLU A 403 18.98 -36.45 11.94
N LYS A 404 20.27 -36.08 12.09
CA LYS A 404 21.27 -37.00 12.71
C LYS A 404 22.02 -36.57 13.96
N GLU A 405 21.80 -35.39 14.51
CA GLU A 405 22.44 -35.01 15.79
C GLU A 405 21.41 -34.71 16.89
N CYS A 406 20.59 -35.71 17.19
CA CYS A 406 19.80 -35.76 18.42
C CYS A 406 19.90 -37.13 19.09
N CYS A 407 21.09 -37.73 19.18
CA CYS A 407 21.39 -38.84 20.09
C CYS A 407 22.91 -39.12 20.16
N GLY A 408 23.57 -38.76 21.27
CA GLY A 408 24.92 -39.28 21.55
C GLY A 408 25.78 -38.45 22.51
N LEU A 409 25.73 -38.78 23.80
CA LEU A 409 26.83 -38.50 24.74
C LEU A 409 28.01 -39.43 24.42
N VAL A 410 29.27 -38.94 24.45
CA VAL A 410 30.46 -39.50 25.15
C VAL A 410 31.76 -38.72 24.79
N ASP A 411 32.39 -38.20 25.85
CA ASP A 411 33.81 -37.99 26.23
C ASP A 411 34.98 -37.81 25.21
N PRO A 412 35.97 -36.92 25.49
CA PRO A 412 37.07 -36.57 24.58
C PRO A 412 38.38 -37.29 24.93
N HIS A 413 39.05 -37.92 23.95
CA HIS A 413 40.52 -38.10 23.90
C HIS A 413 40.93 -38.90 22.65
N SER A 414 41.65 -38.27 21.71
CA SER A 414 42.86 -38.86 21.08
C SER A 414 43.49 -37.88 20.08
N LYS A 415 44.80 -37.70 20.23
CA LYS A 415 45.73 -37.01 19.34
C LYS A 415 45.99 -37.81 18.05
N GLU A 416 46.39 -37.12 16.99
CA GLU A 416 47.46 -37.43 15.99
C GLU A 416 47.16 -36.64 14.69
N SER A 417 47.86 -35.54 14.36
CA SER A 417 49.17 -35.42 13.67
C SER A 417 49.27 -36.12 12.31
N ILE A 418 49.17 -35.36 11.21
CA ILE A 418 49.88 -35.64 9.94
C ILE A 418 50.34 -34.31 9.30
N GLN A 419 51.59 -34.34 8.84
CA GLN A 419 52.40 -33.25 8.29
C GLN A 419 52.20 -33.02 6.78
N ALA A 420 52.44 -31.76 6.40
CA ALA A 420 53.15 -31.20 5.24
C ALA A 420 53.52 -32.06 4.01
N GLU A 421 53.32 -31.45 2.83
CA GLU A 421 54.23 -31.41 1.66
C GLU A 421 53.73 -30.27 0.72
N SER A 422 54.32 -29.08 0.72
CA SER A 422 55.40 -28.58 -0.16
C SER A 422 55.16 -28.70 -1.68
N CYS A 423 55.01 -27.57 -2.36
CA CYS A 423 55.64 -27.33 -3.66
C CYS A 423 55.81 -25.83 -3.89
N SER A 424 57.07 -25.44 -4.09
CA SER A 424 57.57 -24.14 -4.49
C SER A 424 57.35 -23.92 -5.98
N ASP A 425 57.26 -22.66 -6.43
CA ASP A 425 58.30 -22.06 -7.27
C ASP A 425 57.95 -20.61 -7.69
N GLU A 426 59.01 -19.84 -7.86
CA GLU A 426 59.07 -18.39 -7.90
C GLU A 426 58.94 -17.77 -9.31
N ASN A 427 58.76 -16.44 -9.30
CA ASN A 427 59.31 -15.43 -10.22
C ASN A 427 58.72 -15.27 -11.63
N SER A 428 58.13 -14.08 -11.88
CA SER A 428 58.87 -13.02 -12.59
C SER A 428 58.14 -11.67 -12.64
N LEU A 429 58.90 -10.65 -12.22
CA LEU A 429 58.80 -9.20 -12.41
C LEU A 429 58.16 -8.70 -13.73
N CYS A 430 57.41 -7.59 -13.65
CA CYS A 430 57.77 -6.36 -14.37
C CYS A 430 57.06 -5.11 -13.82
N LYS A 431 57.79 -3.99 -13.87
CA LYS A 431 57.59 -2.71 -13.17
C LYS A 431 57.09 -1.62 -14.13
N VAL A 432 56.25 -0.72 -13.58
CA VAL A 432 56.30 0.77 -13.67
C VAL A 432 56.05 1.45 -15.02
N SER A 433 55.06 2.36 -15.06
CA SER A 433 55.33 3.81 -15.15
C SER A 433 54.10 4.71 -15.05
N ASP A 434 54.29 5.78 -14.28
CA ASP A 434 53.42 6.92 -13.96
C ASP A 434 53.09 7.84 -15.15
N GLY A 435 52.03 8.65 -15.00
CA GLY A 435 51.86 9.87 -15.78
C GLY A 435 50.54 10.64 -15.62
N ASN A 436 50.34 11.32 -14.48
CA ASN A 436 49.98 12.76 -14.33
C ASN A 436 49.51 13.53 -15.60
N LEU A 437 48.52 14.44 -15.65
CA LEU A 437 47.98 15.45 -14.72
C LEU A 437 46.88 16.30 -15.43
N LYS A 438 45.99 16.94 -14.62
CA LYS A 438 45.32 18.28 -14.78
C LYS A 438 44.12 18.43 -15.75
N GLN A 439 42.93 18.82 -15.26
CA GLN A 439 42.41 20.18 -14.94
C GLN A 439 42.44 21.13 -16.17
N GLU A 440 41.47 21.99 -16.52
CA GLU A 440 40.18 22.45 -15.99
C GLU A 440 39.59 23.41 -17.06
N ILE A 441 38.25 23.50 -17.13
CA ILE A 441 37.38 24.70 -17.30
C ILE A 441 37.55 25.61 -18.56
N VAL A 442 36.44 25.92 -19.24
CA VAL A 442 35.80 27.27 -19.35
C VAL A 442 34.63 27.25 -20.36
N ASP A 443 33.57 27.92 -19.92
CA ASP A 443 32.31 28.32 -20.55
C ASP A 443 32.37 28.90 -21.99
N SER A 444 31.23 28.84 -22.71
CA SER A 444 30.32 30.00 -22.87
C SER A 444 29.50 30.00 -24.18
N SER A 445 28.17 30.04 -23.98
CA SER A 445 27.15 30.90 -24.61
C SER A 445 26.97 31.04 -26.15
N THR A 446 25.67 31.07 -26.51
CA THR A 446 25.00 31.80 -27.62
C THR A 446 25.29 31.34 -29.05
N SER A 447 24.37 31.33 -30.03
CA SER A 447 22.94 31.62 -30.17
C SER A 447 22.53 31.19 -31.60
N SER A 448 21.22 31.15 -31.85
CA SER A 448 20.55 31.46 -33.14
C SER A 448 20.83 30.62 -34.40
N ASP A 449 19.75 29.95 -34.81
CA ASP A 449 19.08 30.06 -36.11
C ASP A 449 19.68 29.53 -37.42
N GLU A 450 18.78 28.84 -38.12
CA GLU A 450 18.53 28.83 -39.56
C GLU A 450 19.39 27.99 -40.53
N HIS A 451 18.69 26.99 -41.07
CA HIS A 451 18.49 26.71 -42.49
C HIS A 451 19.63 26.23 -43.41
N LEU A 452 19.30 25.06 -44.00
CA LEU A 452 19.37 24.68 -45.42
C LEU A 452 20.59 23.92 -45.96
N GLU A 453 20.20 22.82 -46.60
CA GLU A 453 20.72 22.23 -47.83
C GLU A 453 21.97 21.32 -47.80
N LYS A 454 21.64 20.02 -47.82
CA LYS A 454 22.00 19.06 -48.88
C LYS A 454 23.27 19.36 -49.68
N SER A 455 24.27 18.52 -49.48
CA SER A 455 25.03 17.99 -50.62
C SER A 455 25.35 16.52 -50.37
N GLU A 456 24.89 15.69 -51.30
CA GLU A 456 25.29 14.29 -51.44
C GLU A 456 26.74 14.24 -51.93
N ASN A 457 27.57 13.43 -51.29
CA ASN A 457 28.70 12.83 -51.98
C ASN A 457 28.83 11.37 -51.55
N LYS A 458 28.75 10.50 -52.56
CA LYS A 458 28.94 9.06 -52.50
C LYS A 458 30.42 8.78 -52.27
N GLU A 459 30.75 8.00 -51.24
CA GLU A 459 31.87 7.09 -51.32
C GLU A 459 31.55 5.78 -50.59
N SER A 460 31.71 4.70 -51.34
CA SER A 460 31.42 3.33 -50.98
C SER A 460 32.53 2.72 -50.13
N GLY A 461 32.14 1.97 -49.09
CA GLY A 461 32.86 0.75 -48.71
C GLY A 461 33.62 0.79 -47.39
N ARG A 462 32.91 0.54 -46.28
CA ARG A 462 33.22 -0.52 -45.31
C ARG A 462 32.10 -0.56 -44.26
N ARG A 463 31.18 -1.52 -44.43
CA ARG A 463 30.25 -1.93 -43.38
C ARG A 463 31.08 -2.53 -42.24
N SER A 464 31.27 -1.81 -41.14
CA SER A 464 31.28 -2.46 -39.83
C SER A 464 29.83 -2.55 -39.39
N SER A 465 29.28 -3.75 -39.46
CA SER A 465 28.04 -4.09 -38.77
C SER A 465 28.31 -4.03 -37.27
N ILE A 466 28.23 -2.83 -36.69
CA ILE A 466 27.91 -2.72 -35.27
C ILE A 466 26.48 -3.24 -35.19
N GLY A 467 26.35 -4.49 -34.76
CA GLY A 467 25.07 -5.07 -34.45
C GLY A 467 24.37 -4.12 -33.50
N LYS A 468 23.28 -3.50 -33.96
CA LYS A 468 22.27 -2.99 -33.04
C LYS A 468 21.80 -4.22 -32.29
N GLN A 469 22.39 -4.46 -31.12
CA GLN A 469 21.75 -5.26 -30.07
C GLN A 469 20.41 -4.59 -29.86
N THR A 470 19.40 -5.16 -30.50
CA THR A 470 18.00 -4.86 -30.25
C THR A 470 17.79 -5.44 -28.87
N TYR A 471 17.88 -4.58 -27.84
CA TYR A 471 17.48 -4.95 -26.50
C TYR A 471 16.02 -5.41 -26.61
N LYS A 472 15.77 -6.71 -26.48
CA LYS A 472 14.41 -7.24 -26.37
C LYS A 472 13.86 -6.78 -25.02
N ILE A 473 13.10 -5.68 -25.03
CA ILE A 473 12.43 -5.08 -23.86
C ILE A 473 11.10 -5.81 -23.57
N GLU A 474 10.98 -7.10 -23.90
CA GLU A 474 9.66 -7.73 -24.00
C GLU A 474 8.99 -8.03 -22.64
N HIS A 475 9.74 -8.07 -21.53
CA HIS A 475 9.19 -8.50 -20.22
C HIS A 475 9.63 -7.67 -18.99
N LYS A 476 9.63 -6.33 -19.07
CA LYS A 476 9.94 -5.50 -17.86
C LYS A 476 8.75 -4.62 -17.44
N ARG A 477 8.40 -4.72 -16.15
CA ARG A 477 7.33 -3.96 -15.46
C ARG A 477 7.51 -2.45 -15.65
N ASN A 478 6.41 -1.70 -15.76
CA ASN A 478 6.38 -0.24 -15.85
C ASN A 478 7.20 0.39 -17.01
N LYS A 479 7.51 -0.36 -18.07
CA LYS A 479 8.34 0.12 -19.19
C LYS A 479 7.81 1.39 -19.87
N ASP A 480 6.50 1.58 -19.90
CA ASP A 480 5.88 2.76 -20.52
C ASP A 480 6.10 4.04 -19.70
N TRP A 481 6.60 3.90 -18.46
CA TRP A 481 6.88 5.00 -17.54
C TRP A 481 8.38 5.32 -17.40
N LEU A 482 9.24 4.65 -18.20
CA LEU A 482 10.69 4.68 -18.09
C LEU A 482 11.30 6.09 -18.05
N PHE A 483 10.69 7.07 -18.73
CA PHE A 483 11.18 8.46 -18.80
C PHE A 483 10.21 9.47 -18.20
N HIS A 484 9.22 8.99 -17.44
CA HIS A 484 8.05 9.78 -17.07
C HIS A 484 7.74 9.74 -15.57
N LEU A 485 8.35 8.83 -14.81
CA LEU A 485 8.13 8.72 -13.37
C LEU A 485 9.43 8.81 -12.57
N HIS A 486 9.51 9.84 -11.73
CA HIS A 486 10.63 10.10 -10.85
C HIS A 486 10.13 10.31 -9.42
N ASN A 487 9.93 9.21 -8.69
CA ASN A 487 9.50 9.29 -7.29
C ASN A 487 10.72 9.56 -6.39
N CYS A 488 10.64 10.59 -5.55
CA CYS A 488 11.58 10.85 -4.46
C CYS A 488 10.98 11.84 -3.45
N ASP A 489 9.86 11.47 -2.84
CA ASP A 489 9.12 12.32 -1.92
C ASP A 489 8.60 11.54 -0.72
N ILE A 490 8.18 12.27 0.31
CA ILE A 490 7.37 11.71 1.39
C ILE A 490 5.93 11.67 0.91
N ILE A 491 5.35 10.48 0.91
CA ILE A 491 4.01 10.20 0.40
C ILE A 491 3.21 9.49 1.50
N SER A 492 1.90 9.75 1.57
CA SER A 492 1.00 8.96 2.43
C SER A 492 0.74 7.60 1.81
N MET A 493 1.07 6.52 2.52
CA MET A 493 0.78 5.15 2.12
C MET A 493 -0.59 4.68 2.66
N PRO A 494 -1.24 3.67 2.04
CA PRO A 494 -2.39 2.98 2.64
C PRO A 494 -2.03 2.37 4.01
N ASP A 495 -0.88 1.71 4.08
CA ASP A 495 -0.15 1.27 5.28
C ASP A 495 1.36 1.15 4.95
N LYS A 496 2.25 0.84 5.89
CA LYS A 496 3.71 0.82 5.63
C LYS A 496 4.32 -0.58 5.54
N TRP A 497 3.53 -1.62 5.70
CA TRP A 497 3.99 -2.99 5.64
C TRP A 497 3.41 -3.75 4.46
N GLU A 498 2.09 -3.86 4.28
CA GLU A 498 1.48 -4.58 3.14
C GLU A 498 1.57 -3.77 1.86
N PHE A 499 1.17 -2.50 1.93
CA PHE A 499 1.22 -1.55 0.83
C PHE A 499 2.28 -0.47 1.08
N PRO A 500 3.60 -0.78 1.17
CA PRO A 500 4.68 0.19 1.36
C PRO A 500 4.95 0.99 0.07
N TRP A 501 3.90 1.22 -0.72
CA TRP A 501 3.82 1.89 -1.99
C TRP A 501 2.47 2.62 -2.08
N TYR A 502 2.40 3.65 -2.91
CA TYR A 502 1.18 4.44 -3.05
C TYR A 502 0.23 3.84 -4.09
N ALA A 503 -1.07 4.05 -3.88
CA ALA A 503 -2.07 4.03 -4.92
C ALA A 503 -2.69 5.43 -5.05
N THR A 504 -2.83 5.94 -6.27
CA THR A 504 -3.31 7.33 -6.47
C THR A 504 -4.74 7.52 -5.99
N TRP A 505 -5.60 6.52 -6.16
CA TRP A 505 -6.99 6.62 -5.71
C TRP A 505 -7.13 6.53 -4.19
N ASP A 506 -6.38 5.66 -3.51
CA ASP A 506 -6.24 5.63 -2.04
C ASP A 506 -5.86 7.00 -1.49
N LEU A 507 -4.82 7.62 -2.07
CA LEU A 507 -4.35 8.93 -1.66
C LEU A 507 -5.48 9.97 -1.64
N ALA A 508 -6.35 9.97 -2.65
CA ALA A 508 -7.48 10.89 -2.70
C ALA A 508 -8.40 10.78 -1.48
N PHE A 509 -8.62 9.56 -0.96
CA PHE A 509 -9.35 9.33 0.28
C PHE A 509 -8.56 9.71 1.53
N HIS A 510 -7.25 9.45 1.57
CA HIS A 510 -6.39 9.85 2.69
C HIS A 510 -6.48 11.36 2.92
N MET A 511 -6.53 12.13 1.82
CA MET A 511 -6.51 13.59 1.83
C MET A 511 -7.75 14.22 2.47
N ILE A 512 -8.84 13.48 2.63
CA ILE A 512 -10.06 13.96 3.28
C ILE A 512 -9.81 14.22 4.78
N PRO A 513 -9.50 13.22 5.62
CA PRO A 513 -9.15 13.45 7.03
C PRO A 513 -7.85 14.25 7.16
N PHE A 514 -6.87 14.06 6.25
CA PHE A 514 -5.64 14.86 6.24
C PHE A 514 -5.89 16.37 6.13
N SER A 515 -6.94 16.79 5.41
CA SER A 515 -7.30 18.20 5.27
C SER A 515 -7.61 18.88 6.61
N THR A 516 -8.02 18.11 7.63
CA THR A 516 -8.27 18.60 8.99
C THR A 516 -6.96 18.71 9.79
N ILE A 517 -6.05 17.74 9.65
CA ILE A 517 -4.83 17.64 10.48
C ILE A 517 -3.61 18.38 9.91
N ASP A 518 -3.44 18.40 8.58
CA ASP A 518 -2.30 19.00 7.89
C ASP A 518 -2.72 19.52 6.49
N PRO A 519 -3.45 20.65 6.42
CA PRO A 519 -3.99 21.18 5.17
C PRO A 519 -2.92 21.49 4.11
N LEU A 520 -1.71 21.86 4.54
CA LEU A 520 -0.60 22.15 3.62
C LEU A 520 -0.02 20.88 3.02
N PHE A 521 0.22 19.84 3.81
CA PHE A 521 0.63 18.54 3.29
C PHE A 521 -0.42 18.00 2.32
N THR A 522 -1.70 18.12 2.68
CA THR A 522 -2.84 17.66 1.87
C THR A 522 -2.80 18.23 0.44
N LYS A 523 -2.73 19.56 0.31
CA LYS A 523 -2.65 20.22 -1.00
C LYS A 523 -1.41 19.84 -1.78
N LYS A 524 -0.28 19.65 -1.10
CA LYS A 524 0.99 19.24 -1.73
C LYS A 524 0.91 17.83 -2.27
N GLN A 525 0.34 16.87 -1.54
CA GLN A 525 0.15 15.49 -1.99
C GLN A 525 -0.76 15.43 -3.24
N LEU A 526 -1.88 16.15 -3.25
CA LEU A 526 -2.76 16.18 -4.43
C LEU A 526 -2.07 16.80 -5.66
N LEU A 527 -1.26 17.85 -5.46
CA LEU A 527 -0.48 18.45 -6.55
C LEU A 527 0.71 17.59 -6.99
N LEU A 528 1.23 16.72 -6.13
CA LEU A 528 2.38 15.86 -6.43
C LEU A 528 2.11 14.98 -7.63
N PHE A 529 0.99 14.25 -7.59
CA PHE A 529 0.55 13.36 -8.66
C PHE A 529 0.17 14.10 -9.95
N LEU A 530 -0.09 15.41 -9.85
CA LEU A 530 -0.36 16.29 -10.99
C LEU A 530 0.89 17.02 -11.50
N SER A 531 2.05 16.76 -10.93
CA SER A 531 3.33 17.35 -11.33
C SER A 531 3.96 16.59 -12.50
N ASP A 532 4.90 17.22 -13.20
CA ASP A 532 5.59 16.62 -14.35
C ASP A 532 6.50 15.44 -13.98
N ASN A 533 6.76 15.21 -12.68
CA ASN A 533 7.53 14.05 -12.20
C ASN A 533 6.66 12.80 -12.00
N TYR A 534 5.33 12.96 -11.98
CA TYR A 534 4.38 11.88 -11.68
C TYR A 534 3.35 11.70 -12.81
N LEU A 535 2.83 12.78 -13.37
CA LEU A 535 1.83 12.75 -14.41
C LEU A 535 2.48 12.35 -15.75
N HIS A 536 2.03 11.26 -16.35
CA HIS A 536 2.49 10.84 -17.66
C HIS A 536 2.17 11.92 -18.73
N PRO A 537 3.01 12.14 -19.76
CA PRO A 537 2.73 13.12 -20.81
C PRO A 537 1.41 12.91 -21.56
N SER A 538 0.87 11.69 -21.57
CA SER A 538 -0.47 11.39 -22.12
C SER A 538 -1.62 11.99 -21.29
N GLY A 539 -1.34 12.40 -20.05
CA GLY A 539 -2.33 12.80 -19.04
C GLY A 539 -2.66 11.71 -18.02
N GLN A 540 -2.13 10.48 -18.17
CA GLN A 540 -2.40 9.41 -17.21
C GLN A 540 -1.75 9.66 -15.84
N LEU A 541 -2.50 9.41 -14.77
CA LEU A 541 -1.97 9.35 -13.40
C LEU A 541 -1.45 7.94 -13.13
N PRO A 542 -0.31 7.77 -12.42
CA PRO A 542 0.24 6.46 -12.11
C PRO A 542 -0.70 5.72 -11.15
N ALA A 543 -1.08 4.48 -11.45
CA ALA A 543 -1.98 3.73 -10.59
C ALA A 543 -1.30 3.29 -9.28
N TYR A 544 -0.42 2.29 -9.34
CA TYR A 544 0.33 1.74 -8.20
C TYR A 544 1.62 1.06 -8.66
N GLU A 545 2.51 0.70 -7.72
CA GLU A 545 3.89 0.27 -8.01
C GLU A 545 3.99 -0.96 -8.95
N PHE A 546 3.05 -1.90 -8.85
CA PHE A 546 3.02 -3.10 -9.69
C PHE A 546 2.65 -2.85 -11.15
N ASP A 547 1.80 -1.86 -11.42
CA ASP A 547 1.44 -1.44 -12.78
C ASP A 547 0.97 0.02 -12.77
N PHE A 548 1.86 0.94 -13.13
CA PHE A 548 1.49 2.36 -13.21
C PHE A 548 0.52 2.66 -14.36
N SER A 549 0.43 1.78 -15.36
CA SER A 549 -0.45 1.93 -16.52
C SER A 549 -1.87 1.43 -16.27
N ASP A 550 -2.15 0.79 -15.13
CA ASP A 550 -3.51 0.40 -14.79
C ASP A 550 -4.41 1.63 -14.52
N THR A 551 -5.71 1.39 -14.39
CA THR A 551 -6.73 2.43 -14.31
C THR A 551 -7.38 2.41 -12.93
N ASN A 552 -7.24 3.49 -12.19
CA ASN A 552 -7.97 3.69 -10.94
C ASN A 552 -9.16 4.64 -11.13
N PRO A 553 -10.17 4.63 -10.24
CA PRO A 553 -11.25 5.61 -10.26
C PRO A 553 -10.72 7.06 -10.23
N PRO A 554 -11.27 7.98 -11.05
CA PRO A 554 -10.82 9.37 -11.14
C PRO A 554 -11.30 10.24 -9.96
N VAL A 555 -11.20 9.74 -8.74
CA VAL A 555 -11.63 10.43 -7.50
C VAL A 555 -10.68 11.58 -7.10
N HIS A 556 -9.53 11.71 -7.74
CA HIS A 556 -8.55 12.78 -7.45
C HIS A 556 -9.13 14.19 -7.63
N ALA A 557 -9.97 14.39 -8.66
CA ALA A 557 -10.64 15.68 -8.89
C ALA A 557 -11.62 16.04 -7.78
N TRP A 558 -12.33 15.04 -7.25
CA TRP A 558 -13.21 15.20 -6.09
C TRP A 558 -12.41 15.57 -4.84
N ALA A 559 -11.31 14.89 -4.56
CA ALA A 559 -10.46 15.22 -3.42
C ALA A 559 -9.89 16.65 -3.52
N CYS A 560 -9.41 17.06 -4.70
CA CYS A 560 -8.99 18.45 -4.95
C CYS A 560 -10.10 19.47 -4.64
N LEU A 561 -11.32 19.22 -5.12
CA LEU A 561 -12.45 20.11 -4.88
C LEU A 561 -12.88 20.13 -3.41
N HIS A 562 -12.91 18.97 -2.75
CA HIS A 562 -13.24 18.84 -1.33
C HIS A 562 -12.23 19.60 -0.46
N VAL A 563 -10.94 19.40 -0.68
CA VAL A 563 -9.86 20.12 0.02
C VAL A 563 -9.89 21.62 -0.26
N TYR A 564 -10.23 22.03 -1.49
CA TYR A 564 -10.43 23.44 -1.81
C TYR A 564 -11.57 24.05 -0.98
N LYS A 565 -12.76 23.41 -0.98
CA LYS A 565 -13.97 23.85 -0.27
C LYS A 565 -13.76 23.91 1.25
N ASN A 566 -13.05 22.95 1.81
CA ASN A 566 -12.75 22.90 3.25
C ASN A 566 -11.53 23.75 3.66
N SER A 567 -10.80 24.30 2.70
CA SER A 567 -9.78 25.30 2.95
C SER A 567 -10.37 26.72 2.94
N LYS A 568 -9.52 27.75 3.07
CA LYS A 568 -9.91 29.16 2.80
C LYS A 568 -10.18 29.43 1.30
N LYS A 569 -10.77 28.48 0.57
CA LYS A 569 -10.99 28.53 -0.88
C LYS A 569 -9.76 29.00 -1.66
N ASP A 570 -8.65 28.28 -1.51
CA ASP A 570 -7.39 28.61 -2.18
C ASP A 570 -7.48 28.42 -3.70
N ILE A 571 -7.75 29.53 -4.40
CA ILE A 571 -7.95 29.58 -5.85
C ILE A 571 -6.72 29.14 -6.62
N HIS A 572 -5.51 29.47 -6.16
CA HIS A 572 -4.29 29.14 -6.89
C HIS A 572 -4.08 27.63 -6.91
N PHE A 573 -4.32 26.97 -5.78
CA PHE A 573 -4.38 25.52 -5.71
C PHE A 573 -5.41 24.95 -6.68
N LEU A 574 -6.65 25.47 -6.66
CA LEU A 574 -7.72 24.98 -7.53
C LEU A 574 -7.37 25.13 -9.02
N LYS A 575 -6.84 26.28 -9.43
CA LYS A 575 -6.45 26.57 -10.81
C LYS A 575 -5.38 25.61 -11.32
N LYS A 576 -4.36 25.32 -10.50
CA LYS A 576 -3.31 24.34 -10.82
C LYS A 576 -3.87 22.94 -10.97
N CYS A 577 -4.72 22.51 -10.03
CA CYS A 577 -5.35 21.19 -10.08
C CYS A 577 -6.20 21.06 -11.34
N PHE A 578 -7.06 22.05 -11.59
CA PHE A 578 -7.94 22.07 -12.76
C PHE A 578 -7.15 21.91 -14.05
N GLN A 579 -6.14 22.74 -14.31
CA GLN A 579 -5.33 22.68 -15.54
C GLN A 579 -4.69 21.30 -15.78
N ARG A 580 -4.18 20.65 -14.74
CA ARG A 580 -3.55 19.33 -14.87
C ARG A 580 -4.57 18.21 -15.01
N LEU A 581 -5.70 18.31 -14.30
CA LEU A 581 -6.81 17.37 -14.42
C LEU A 581 -7.47 17.42 -15.80
N LEU A 582 -7.41 18.54 -16.54
CA LEU A 582 -7.85 18.58 -17.94
C LEU A 582 -7.08 17.60 -18.83
N LEU A 583 -5.78 17.44 -18.60
CA LEU A 583 -4.95 16.47 -19.34
C LEU A 583 -5.41 15.06 -19.03
N ASN A 584 -5.61 14.76 -17.74
CA ASN A 584 -6.08 13.45 -17.30
C ASN A 584 -7.50 13.13 -17.79
N TYR A 585 -8.42 14.10 -17.75
CA TYR A 585 -9.75 13.95 -18.33
C TYR A 585 -9.69 13.70 -19.85
N THR A 586 -8.79 14.39 -20.55
CA THR A 586 -8.57 14.18 -21.99
C THR A 586 -8.01 12.79 -22.28
N TRP A 587 -7.13 12.26 -21.43
CA TRP A 587 -6.68 10.88 -21.52
C TRP A 587 -7.85 9.91 -21.37
N TRP A 588 -8.70 10.08 -20.36
CA TRP A 588 -9.86 9.22 -20.12
C TRP A 588 -10.82 9.16 -21.32
N ILE A 589 -11.21 10.31 -21.88
CA ILE A 589 -12.16 10.36 -23.00
C ILE A 589 -11.64 9.70 -24.28
N ASN A 590 -10.31 9.52 -24.39
CA ASN A 590 -9.67 8.95 -25.58
C ASN A 590 -9.22 7.50 -25.37
N ALA A 591 -8.64 7.18 -24.22
CA ALA A 591 -8.01 5.89 -23.96
C ALA A 591 -8.97 4.85 -23.37
N LYS A 592 -10.06 5.29 -22.69
CA LYS A 592 -10.96 4.41 -21.94
C LYS A 592 -12.39 4.41 -22.46
N LYS A 593 -12.65 5.13 -23.55
CA LYS A 593 -13.96 5.14 -24.21
C LYS A 593 -14.14 3.85 -25.00
N ILE A 594 -15.30 3.20 -24.86
CA ILE A 594 -15.67 2.06 -25.70
C ILE A 594 -15.94 2.56 -27.13
N PRO A 595 -15.40 1.89 -28.16
CA PRO A 595 -15.68 2.22 -29.55
C PRO A 595 -17.18 2.11 -29.87
N GLY A 596 -17.74 3.12 -30.55
CA GLY A 596 -19.14 3.14 -30.96
C GLY A 596 -19.83 4.50 -30.81
N PRO A 597 -21.10 4.59 -31.23
CA PRO A 597 -21.95 5.73 -30.94
C PRO A 597 -22.25 5.78 -29.43
N GLY A 598 -22.22 6.97 -28.83
CA GLY A 598 -22.45 7.17 -27.40
C GLY A 598 -21.19 7.39 -26.56
N HIS A 599 -21.37 7.38 -25.25
CA HIS A 599 -20.36 7.73 -24.25
C HIS A 599 -20.22 6.65 -23.18
N LEU A 600 -19.96 5.42 -23.64
CA LEU A 600 -19.64 4.28 -22.77
C LEU A 600 -18.14 4.20 -22.49
N TYR A 601 -17.78 3.75 -21.30
CA TYR A 601 -16.40 3.62 -20.85
C TYR A 601 -16.11 2.26 -20.25
N GLY A 602 -14.85 1.83 -20.37
CA GLY A 602 -14.27 0.66 -19.72
C GLY A 602 -12.88 1.01 -19.20
N GLY A 603 -12.58 0.63 -17.97
CA GLY A 603 -11.31 0.87 -17.30
C GLY A 603 -10.58 -0.39 -16.86
N GLY A 604 -11.18 -1.58 -17.02
CA GLY A 604 -10.63 -2.80 -16.45
C GLY A 604 -10.78 -2.79 -14.93
N PHE A 605 -9.63 -2.76 -14.23
CA PHE A 605 -9.48 -2.91 -12.78
C PHE A 605 -10.37 -1.95 -11.94
N LEU A 606 -10.26 -0.63 -12.15
CA LEU A 606 -11.04 0.40 -11.45
C LEU A 606 -11.10 0.27 -9.90
N GLY A 607 -10.09 -0.37 -9.29
CA GLY A 607 -9.95 -0.47 -7.83
C GLY A 607 -10.94 -1.43 -7.14
N MET A 608 -11.66 -2.26 -7.90
CA MET A 608 -12.59 -3.25 -7.34
C MET A 608 -12.35 -4.63 -7.98
N ASP A 609 -11.28 -5.26 -7.54
CA ASP A 609 -10.60 -6.43 -8.09
C ASP A 609 -11.55 -7.55 -8.51
N ASN A 610 -12.13 -8.26 -7.53
CA ASN A 610 -12.95 -9.45 -7.75
C ASN A 610 -14.46 -9.16 -7.80
N ILE A 611 -14.90 -7.90 -7.88
CA ILE A 611 -16.32 -7.53 -7.78
C ILE A 611 -17.18 -8.09 -8.93
N SER A 612 -16.55 -8.30 -10.09
CA SER A 612 -17.18 -8.73 -11.33
C SER A 612 -17.15 -10.24 -11.52
N VAL A 613 -18.00 -10.73 -12.41
CA VAL A 613 -18.00 -12.12 -12.89
C VAL A 613 -16.67 -12.48 -13.55
N TYR A 614 -16.20 -11.61 -14.45
CA TYR A 614 -14.95 -11.76 -15.19
C TYR A 614 -13.84 -10.90 -14.61
N ASN A 615 -12.59 -11.34 -14.75
CA ASN A 615 -11.44 -10.48 -14.56
C ASN A 615 -11.50 -9.36 -15.62
N ARG A 616 -11.74 -8.13 -15.16
CA ARG A 616 -12.00 -6.98 -16.03
C ARG A 616 -10.77 -6.53 -16.83
N SER A 617 -9.57 -6.92 -16.43
CA SER A 617 -8.33 -6.54 -17.09
C SER A 617 -7.93 -7.51 -18.20
N HIS A 618 -8.09 -8.82 -18.00
CA HIS A 618 -7.59 -9.84 -18.96
C HIS A 618 -8.53 -11.04 -19.20
N GLY A 619 -9.69 -11.11 -18.56
CA GLY A 619 -10.56 -12.29 -18.55
C GLY A 619 -11.91 -12.14 -19.24
N ILE A 620 -12.05 -11.18 -20.17
CA ILE A 620 -13.30 -10.99 -20.92
C ILE A 620 -13.44 -12.09 -21.99
N PRO A 621 -14.62 -12.72 -22.15
CA PRO A 621 -14.83 -13.75 -23.16
C PRO A 621 -14.44 -13.31 -24.59
N PRO A 622 -13.78 -14.17 -25.38
CA PRO A 622 -13.47 -13.86 -26.78
C PRO A 622 -14.74 -13.48 -27.56
N GLY A 623 -14.65 -12.46 -28.39
CA GLY A 623 -15.80 -11.99 -29.16
C GLY A 623 -16.60 -10.85 -28.50
N TYR A 624 -16.25 -10.45 -27.28
CA TYR A 624 -16.95 -9.41 -26.52
C TYR A 624 -16.05 -8.27 -26.05
N MET A 625 -16.64 -7.10 -25.91
CA MET A 625 -16.10 -5.96 -25.13
C MET A 625 -16.91 -5.79 -23.85
N LEU A 626 -16.24 -5.46 -22.75
CA LEU A 626 -16.90 -5.08 -21.51
C LEU A 626 -17.15 -3.56 -21.50
N ALA A 627 -18.41 -3.15 -21.44
CA ALA A 627 -18.78 -1.79 -21.07
C ALA A 627 -19.18 -1.76 -19.60
N GLN A 628 -18.57 -0.85 -18.85
CA GLN A 628 -18.67 -0.84 -17.39
C GLN A 628 -19.55 0.30 -16.89
N ALA A 629 -20.54 -0.02 -16.06
CA ALA A 629 -21.46 0.94 -15.48
C ALA A 629 -20.74 1.90 -14.53
N ASP A 630 -19.81 1.38 -13.72
CA ASP A 630 -18.95 2.18 -12.85
C ASP A 630 -17.98 3.04 -13.65
N GLY A 631 -17.27 2.51 -14.64
CA GLY A 631 -16.36 3.28 -15.50
C GLY A 631 -17.06 4.45 -16.19
N THR A 632 -18.28 4.25 -16.66
CA THR A 632 -19.09 5.30 -17.28
C THR A 632 -19.61 6.32 -16.26
N ALA A 633 -20.09 5.85 -15.11
CA ALA A 633 -20.52 6.72 -14.02
C ALA A 633 -19.37 7.56 -13.43
N TRP A 634 -18.16 7.00 -13.35
CA TRP A 634 -16.95 7.72 -12.95
C TRP A 634 -16.61 8.86 -13.90
N MET A 635 -16.83 8.68 -15.20
CA MET A 635 -16.64 9.77 -16.16
C MET A 635 -17.71 10.85 -16.01
N ALA A 636 -18.97 10.49 -15.74
CA ALA A 636 -19.99 11.49 -15.41
C ALA A 636 -19.63 12.25 -14.12
N PHE A 637 -19.20 11.54 -13.09
CA PHE A 637 -18.70 12.10 -11.84
C PHE A 637 -17.54 13.08 -12.09
N TYR A 638 -16.54 12.67 -12.87
CA TYR A 638 -15.39 13.50 -13.19
C TYR A 638 -15.78 14.75 -13.99
N SER A 639 -16.64 14.62 -15.00
CA SER A 639 -17.20 15.77 -15.72
C SER A 639 -17.88 16.75 -14.77
N LEU A 640 -18.67 16.28 -13.80
CA LEU A 640 -19.30 17.15 -12.80
C LEU A 640 -18.28 17.83 -11.89
N LYS A 641 -17.24 17.14 -11.43
CA LYS A 641 -16.22 17.78 -10.57
C LYS A 641 -15.44 18.85 -11.34
N LEU A 642 -15.13 18.64 -12.62
CA LEU A 642 -14.52 19.68 -13.45
C LEU A 642 -15.48 20.84 -13.75
N PHE A 643 -16.77 20.56 -13.93
CA PHE A 643 -17.80 21.60 -14.01
C PHE A 643 -17.85 22.47 -12.74
N GLU A 644 -17.88 21.85 -11.55
CA GLU A 644 -17.85 22.57 -10.27
C GLU A 644 -16.58 23.44 -10.13
N MET A 645 -15.42 22.89 -10.50
CA MET A 645 -14.16 23.64 -10.48
C MET A 645 -14.19 24.84 -11.44
N ALA A 646 -14.70 24.64 -12.67
CA ALA A 646 -14.82 25.70 -13.67
C ALA A 646 -15.79 26.80 -13.21
N LEU A 647 -16.91 26.44 -12.58
CA LEU A 647 -17.83 27.42 -11.98
C LEU A 647 -17.17 28.23 -10.85
N GLU A 648 -16.42 27.59 -9.96
CA GLU A 648 -15.68 28.31 -8.90
C GLU A 648 -14.64 29.27 -9.49
N LEU A 649 -13.90 28.85 -10.52
CA LEU A 649 -12.92 29.71 -11.21
C LEU A 649 -13.60 30.84 -12.03
N SER A 650 -14.82 30.63 -12.52
CA SER A 650 -15.54 31.62 -13.32
C SER A 650 -15.90 32.89 -12.55
N GLN A 651 -15.90 32.84 -11.22
CA GLN A 651 -16.08 34.01 -10.36
C GLN A 651 -14.95 35.04 -10.51
N LEU A 652 -13.79 34.61 -11.02
CA LEU A 652 -12.62 35.44 -11.24
C LEU A 652 -12.44 35.79 -12.71
N ASP A 653 -12.77 34.84 -13.60
CA ASP A 653 -12.59 34.96 -15.02
C ASP A 653 -13.73 34.26 -15.75
N ASN A 654 -14.61 35.04 -16.39
CA ASN A 654 -15.81 34.53 -17.04
C ASN A 654 -15.51 33.55 -18.19
N ASP A 655 -14.29 33.49 -18.71
CA ASP A 655 -13.93 32.56 -19.80
C ASP A 655 -14.00 31.09 -19.36
N TYR A 656 -13.93 30.80 -18.04
CA TYR A 656 -14.18 29.45 -17.53
C TYR A 656 -15.64 28.99 -17.67
N LEU A 657 -16.59 29.88 -17.99
CA LEU A 657 -17.97 29.50 -18.26
C LEU A 657 -18.10 28.61 -19.52
N ASP A 658 -17.26 28.83 -20.53
CA ASP A 658 -17.27 28.01 -21.75
C ASP A 658 -16.81 26.57 -21.43
N MET A 659 -15.85 26.44 -20.50
CA MET A 659 -15.42 25.14 -19.98
C MET A 659 -16.51 24.49 -19.12
N ALA A 660 -17.17 25.28 -18.26
CA ALA A 660 -18.30 24.80 -17.47
C ALA A 660 -19.42 24.27 -18.38
N GLU A 661 -19.81 25.00 -19.42
CA GLU A 661 -20.80 24.55 -20.41
C GLU A 661 -20.38 23.21 -21.05
N ARG A 662 -19.12 23.10 -21.46
CA ARG A 662 -18.59 21.88 -22.07
C ARG A 662 -18.70 20.68 -21.14
N PHE A 663 -18.26 20.80 -19.89
CA PHE A 663 -18.31 19.69 -18.93
C PHE A 663 -19.73 19.29 -18.56
N LEU A 664 -20.62 20.28 -18.40
CA LEU A 664 -22.02 20.00 -18.12
C LEU A 664 -22.73 19.31 -19.30
N ASN A 665 -22.45 19.74 -20.54
CA ASN A 665 -22.97 19.07 -21.73
C ASN A 665 -22.46 17.63 -21.85
N TYR A 666 -21.16 17.42 -21.60
CA TYR A 666 -20.58 16.07 -21.65
C TYR A 666 -21.14 15.16 -20.56
N PHE A 667 -21.35 15.71 -19.35
CA PHE A 667 -22.06 15.01 -18.29
C PHE A 667 -23.45 14.54 -18.75
N PHE A 668 -24.25 15.41 -19.40
CA PHE A 668 -25.56 14.99 -19.90
C PHE A 668 -25.47 13.90 -20.96
N LEU A 669 -24.50 13.96 -21.87
CA LEU A 669 -24.31 12.91 -22.88
C LEU A 669 -23.97 11.55 -22.25
N ILE A 670 -23.08 11.54 -21.26
CA ILE A 670 -22.75 10.32 -20.49
C ILE A 670 -23.98 9.85 -19.72
N ALA A 671 -24.65 10.75 -19.01
CA ALA A 671 -25.79 10.42 -18.17
C ALA A 671 -26.96 9.89 -19.01
N ASP A 672 -27.24 10.48 -20.17
CA ASP A 672 -28.28 10.02 -21.09
C ASP A 672 -27.94 8.61 -21.61
N THR A 673 -26.68 8.37 -22.01
CA THR A 673 -26.21 7.03 -22.43
C THR A 673 -26.34 6.00 -21.30
N ALA A 674 -25.87 6.32 -20.09
CA ALA A 674 -25.87 5.41 -18.96
C ALA A 674 -27.28 5.00 -18.51
N ASN A 675 -28.26 5.90 -18.65
CA ASN A 675 -29.66 5.66 -18.30
C ASN A 675 -30.48 5.04 -19.43
N SER A 676 -29.91 4.84 -20.62
CA SER A 676 -30.60 4.07 -21.65
C SER A 676 -30.86 2.65 -21.14
N PRO A 677 -31.96 2.01 -21.58
CA PRO A 677 -32.19 0.60 -21.29
C PRO A 677 -31.04 -0.27 -21.83
N ILE A 678 -30.78 -1.40 -21.19
CA ILE A 678 -29.71 -2.34 -21.58
C ILE A 678 -29.78 -2.75 -23.06
N ASN A 679 -30.98 -3.00 -23.59
CA ASN A 679 -31.17 -3.35 -25.01
C ASN A 679 -30.83 -2.23 -26.01
N GLN A 680 -30.56 -1.02 -25.53
CA GLN A 680 -30.08 0.13 -26.30
C GLN A 680 -28.64 0.49 -25.94
N ALA A 681 -27.87 -0.47 -25.41
CA ALA A 681 -26.49 -0.27 -24.93
C ALA A 681 -26.36 0.81 -23.84
N GLY A 682 -27.36 0.90 -22.95
CA GLY A 682 -27.19 1.56 -21.66
C GLY A 682 -27.04 0.55 -20.52
N PHE A 683 -27.12 1.01 -19.27
CA PHE A 683 -26.85 0.17 -18.10
C PHE A 683 -28.08 -0.04 -17.20
N TRP A 684 -29.18 0.65 -17.46
CA TRP A 684 -30.37 0.58 -16.62
C TRP A 684 -31.23 -0.63 -16.97
N ASP A 685 -31.50 -1.47 -15.98
CA ASP A 685 -32.45 -2.56 -16.08
C ASP A 685 -33.85 -2.11 -15.62
N GLU A 686 -34.83 -2.19 -16.51
CA GLU A 686 -36.20 -1.77 -16.22
C GLU A 686 -37.00 -2.79 -15.41
N GLU A 687 -36.56 -4.03 -15.29
CA GLU A 687 -37.26 -5.04 -14.48
C GLU A 687 -36.75 -5.00 -13.04
N ASP A 688 -35.42 -5.05 -12.86
CA ASP A 688 -34.78 -5.08 -11.55
C ASP A 688 -34.57 -3.68 -10.94
N LYS A 689 -34.74 -2.62 -11.74
CA LYS A 689 -34.57 -1.21 -11.34
C LYS A 689 -33.18 -0.96 -10.75
N PHE A 690 -32.16 -1.43 -11.45
CA PHE A 690 -30.76 -1.36 -11.03
C PHE A 690 -29.82 -1.18 -12.24
N PHE A 691 -28.57 -0.78 -11.98
CA PHE A 691 -27.55 -0.62 -13.02
C PHE A 691 -26.61 -1.82 -13.09
N TYR A 692 -26.28 -2.27 -14.30
CA TYR A 692 -25.41 -3.42 -14.55
C TYR A 692 -24.36 -3.14 -15.60
N ASP A 693 -23.19 -3.79 -15.48
CA ASP A 693 -22.24 -3.91 -16.58
C ASP A 693 -22.87 -4.71 -17.74
N ILE A 694 -22.37 -4.48 -18.96
CA ILE A 694 -22.83 -5.20 -20.14
C ILE A 694 -21.66 -5.71 -20.98
N LEU A 695 -21.83 -6.88 -21.57
CA LEU A 695 -20.97 -7.39 -22.63
C LEU A 695 -21.56 -7.01 -23.99
N LEU A 696 -20.74 -6.38 -24.81
CA LEU A 696 -21.05 -5.97 -26.17
C LEU A 696 -20.36 -6.94 -27.15
N PRO A 697 -21.11 -7.76 -27.91
CA PRO A 697 -20.51 -8.64 -28.92
C PRO A 697 -19.94 -7.86 -30.12
N TYR A 698 -18.86 -8.37 -30.74
CA TYR A 698 -18.29 -7.77 -31.96
C TYR A 698 -19.10 -8.08 -33.23
N HIS A 699 -19.89 -9.16 -33.22
CA HIS A 699 -20.52 -9.73 -34.42
C HIS A 699 -22.03 -9.99 -34.27
N SER A 700 -22.65 -9.46 -33.23
CA SER A 700 -24.08 -9.62 -32.91
C SER A 700 -24.61 -8.29 -32.37
N ASP A 701 -25.93 -8.14 -32.33
CA ASP A 701 -26.61 -7.03 -31.63
C ASP A 701 -27.12 -7.46 -30.24
N GLU A 702 -26.88 -8.72 -29.83
CA GLU A 702 -27.34 -9.27 -28.56
C GLU A 702 -26.43 -8.83 -27.39
N ILE A 703 -26.90 -7.85 -26.63
CA ILE A 703 -26.22 -7.32 -25.45
C ILE A 703 -26.51 -8.21 -24.24
N ILE A 704 -25.47 -8.61 -23.53
CA ILE A 704 -25.58 -9.50 -22.38
C ILE A 704 -25.29 -8.72 -21.09
N PRO A 705 -26.28 -8.52 -20.20
CA PRO A 705 -26.04 -7.87 -18.92
C PRO A 705 -25.37 -8.79 -17.90
N LEU A 706 -24.55 -8.21 -17.03
CA LEU A 706 -23.94 -8.87 -15.88
C LEU A 706 -24.75 -8.52 -14.63
N CYS A 707 -25.85 -9.25 -14.41
CA CYS A 707 -26.87 -8.94 -13.39
C CYS A 707 -26.45 -9.27 -11.95
N THR A 708 -25.33 -8.69 -11.50
CA THR A 708 -24.84 -8.76 -10.13
C THR A 708 -25.10 -7.44 -9.40
N ARG A 709 -26.05 -7.42 -8.45
CA ARG A 709 -26.32 -6.27 -7.58
C ARG A 709 -25.11 -6.02 -6.65
N SER A 710 -24.16 -5.25 -7.13
CA SER A 710 -22.92 -4.87 -6.43
C SER A 710 -22.75 -3.35 -6.38
N LEU A 711 -21.68 -2.87 -5.72
CA LEU A 711 -21.34 -1.44 -5.69
C LEU A 711 -21.17 -0.82 -7.08
N VAL A 712 -20.84 -1.62 -8.10
CA VAL A 712 -20.74 -1.18 -9.50
C VAL A 712 -22.02 -0.47 -9.92
N GLY A 713 -23.18 -1.06 -9.62
CA GLY A 713 -24.49 -0.47 -9.93
C GLY A 713 -24.88 0.68 -9.00
N LEU A 714 -24.11 0.94 -7.93
CA LEU A 714 -24.31 2.09 -7.03
C LEU A 714 -23.44 3.29 -7.39
N VAL A 715 -22.32 3.12 -8.10
CA VAL A 715 -21.46 4.24 -8.56
C VAL A 715 -22.23 5.34 -9.33
N PRO A 716 -23.25 5.02 -10.16
CA PRO A 716 -24.12 6.03 -10.77
C PRO A 716 -24.72 7.05 -9.78
N LEU A 717 -24.95 6.69 -8.51
CA LEU A 717 -25.46 7.60 -7.48
C LEU A 717 -24.48 8.73 -7.16
N PHE A 718 -23.18 8.47 -7.29
CA PHE A 718 -22.12 9.40 -6.89
C PHE A 718 -22.00 10.57 -7.85
N ALA A 719 -22.42 10.39 -9.11
CA ALA A 719 -22.42 11.41 -10.14
C ALA A 719 -23.56 12.43 -9.93
N CYS A 720 -23.51 13.14 -8.80
CA CYS A 720 -24.38 14.25 -8.47
C CYS A 720 -23.60 15.44 -7.87
N ALA A 721 -24.19 16.63 -7.96
CA ALA A 721 -23.66 17.82 -7.33
C ALA A 721 -24.80 18.76 -6.92
N PHE A 722 -24.74 19.22 -5.67
CA PHE A 722 -25.54 20.34 -5.16
C PHE A 722 -24.66 21.59 -5.10
N ILE A 723 -25.00 22.60 -5.89
CA ILE A 723 -24.15 23.77 -6.15
C ILE A 723 -24.91 25.04 -5.80
N THR A 724 -24.34 25.86 -4.91
CA THR A 724 -24.80 27.24 -4.71
C THR A 724 -24.25 28.12 -5.83
N ILE A 725 -25.14 28.79 -6.55
CA ILE A 725 -24.76 29.64 -7.67
C ILE A 725 -24.05 30.90 -7.13
N PRO A 726 -22.81 31.19 -7.54
CA PRO A 726 -22.13 32.38 -7.10
C PRO A 726 -22.86 33.65 -7.57
N LYS A 727 -23.08 34.59 -6.65
CA LYS A 727 -23.75 35.88 -6.94
C LYS A 727 -23.05 36.70 -8.03
N SER A 728 -21.75 36.51 -8.22
CA SER A 728 -20.98 37.18 -9.26
C SER A 728 -21.35 36.73 -10.68
N ILE A 729 -21.83 35.49 -10.85
CA ILE A 729 -22.19 34.93 -12.17
C ILE A 729 -23.69 34.72 -12.34
N SER A 730 -24.50 34.85 -11.28
CA SER A 730 -25.93 34.52 -11.30
C SER A 730 -26.75 35.38 -12.29
N THR A 731 -26.29 36.58 -12.62
CA THR A 731 -26.90 37.47 -13.63
C THR A 731 -26.16 37.46 -14.97
N ASN A 732 -25.10 36.67 -15.12
CA ASN A 732 -24.31 36.61 -16.35
C ASN A 732 -25.17 35.97 -17.47
N PRO A 733 -25.38 36.64 -18.62
CA PRO A 733 -26.21 36.11 -19.71
C PRO A 733 -25.75 34.75 -20.24
N ARG A 734 -24.43 34.49 -20.25
CA ARG A 734 -23.88 33.19 -20.68
C ARG A 734 -24.25 32.10 -19.69
N PHE A 735 -24.05 32.35 -18.40
CA PHE A 735 -24.45 31.41 -17.35
C PHE A 735 -25.95 31.11 -17.40
N LEU A 736 -26.80 32.13 -17.54
CA LEU A 736 -28.25 31.95 -17.69
C LEU A 736 -28.60 31.09 -18.92
N SER A 737 -27.88 31.26 -20.04
CA SER A 737 -28.05 30.42 -21.23
C SER A 737 -27.67 28.95 -20.98
N ILE A 738 -26.53 28.70 -20.32
CA ILE A 738 -26.09 27.36 -19.92
C ILE A 738 -27.17 26.69 -19.05
N MET A 739 -27.66 27.43 -18.05
CA MET A 739 -28.68 26.94 -17.13
C MET A 739 -30.02 26.69 -17.83
N HIS A 740 -30.44 27.57 -18.74
CA HIS A 740 -31.67 27.36 -19.52
C HIS A 740 -31.58 26.09 -20.38
N LYS A 741 -30.43 25.84 -21.05
CA LYS A 741 -30.20 24.59 -21.78
C LYS A 741 -30.22 23.39 -20.85
N ALA A 742 -29.57 23.47 -19.69
CA ALA A 742 -29.54 22.41 -18.69
C ALA A 742 -30.93 22.08 -18.13
N MET A 743 -31.78 23.09 -17.90
CA MET A 743 -33.15 22.93 -17.40
C MET A 743 -34.09 22.18 -18.36
N SER A 744 -33.76 22.14 -19.65
CA SER A 744 -34.49 21.30 -20.61
C SER A 744 -34.25 19.80 -20.41
N LYS A 745 -33.28 19.42 -19.57
CA LYS A 745 -32.98 18.04 -19.20
C LYS A 745 -33.69 17.69 -17.89
N ASN A 746 -34.33 16.52 -17.82
CA ASN A 746 -35.01 15.98 -16.62
C ASN A 746 -34.04 15.57 -15.47
N LYS A 747 -32.83 16.14 -15.45
CA LYS A 747 -31.71 15.80 -14.57
C LYS A 747 -31.22 16.99 -13.74
N VAL A 748 -31.97 18.09 -13.78
CA VAL A 748 -31.64 19.36 -13.14
C VAL A 748 -32.80 19.82 -12.26
N MET A 749 -32.48 20.29 -11.06
CA MET A 749 -33.37 21.12 -10.26
C MET A 749 -32.72 22.49 -10.02
N LEU A 750 -33.47 23.55 -10.28
CA LEU A 750 -33.02 24.91 -10.09
C LEU A 750 -33.99 25.64 -9.16
N ASN A 751 -33.46 26.12 -8.03
CA ASN A 751 -34.09 27.12 -7.18
C ASN A 751 -33.36 28.47 -7.38
N GLN A 752 -33.88 29.56 -6.83
CA GLN A 752 -33.40 30.93 -7.11
C GLN A 752 -31.87 31.13 -6.97
N GLU A 753 -31.20 30.41 -6.05
CA GLU A 753 -29.75 30.52 -5.83
C GLU A 753 -29.01 29.17 -5.88
N GLN A 754 -29.69 28.07 -6.22
CA GLN A 754 -29.17 26.71 -6.06
C GLN A 754 -29.46 25.84 -7.28
N PHE A 755 -28.46 25.07 -7.67
CA PHE A 755 -28.52 24.15 -8.80
C PHE A 755 -28.16 22.75 -8.32
N PHE A 756 -29.04 21.80 -8.57
CA PHE A 756 -28.78 20.38 -8.35
C PHE A 756 -28.78 19.65 -9.69
N VAL A 757 -27.77 18.81 -9.89
CA VAL A 757 -27.63 17.96 -11.07
C VAL A 757 -27.28 16.54 -10.62
N SER A 758 -27.91 15.54 -11.23
CA SER A 758 -27.62 14.14 -10.96
C SER A 758 -27.75 13.27 -12.21
N LEU A 759 -26.93 12.23 -12.29
CA LEU A 759 -26.99 11.24 -13.36
C LEU A 759 -28.30 10.48 -13.31
N ILE A 760 -28.79 10.16 -12.11
CA ILE A 760 -30.02 9.40 -11.87
C ILE A 760 -31.19 10.33 -11.55
N SER A 761 -32.39 9.87 -11.90
CA SER A 761 -33.63 10.57 -11.53
C SER A 761 -34.02 10.33 -10.07
N LYS A 762 -34.90 11.20 -9.54
CA LYS A 762 -35.50 11.04 -8.21
C LYS A 762 -36.17 9.67 -8.01
N ASN A 763 -36.83 9.15 -9.04
CA ASN A 763 -37.52 7.86 -8.99
C ASN A 763 -36.50 6.70 -8.93
N GLN A 764 -35.46 6.74 -9.77
CA GLN A 764 -34.39 5.75 -9.72
C GLN A 764 -33.67 5.76 -8.38
N LEU A 765 -33.41 6.93 -7.80
CA LEU A 765 -32.85 7.03 -6.44
C LEU A 765 -33.72 6.28 -5.43
N GLN A 766 -35.03 6.48 -5.46
CA GLN A 766 -35.97 5.78 -4.56
C GLN A 766 -35.94 4.26 -4.79
N GLN A 767 -35.90 3.80 -6.04
CA GLN A 767 -35.85 2.39 -6.40
C GLN A 767 -34.54 1.73 -5.96
N ILE A 768 -33.41 2.38 -6.18
CA ILE A 768 -32.10 1.88 -5.77
C ILE A 768 -32.00 1.86 -4.25
N LEU A 769 -32.48 2.90 -3.55
CA LEU A 769 -32.48 2.92 -2.08
C LEU A 769 -33.36 1.84 -1.47
N ALA A 770 -34.43 1.41 -2.15
CA ALA A 770 -35.21 0.26 -1.70
C ALA A 770 -34.34 -1.02 -1.63
N TRP A 771 -33.39 -1.20 -2.55
CA TRP A 771 -32.39 -2.28 -2.48
C TRP A 771 -31.29 -2.01 -1.45
N VAL A 772 -30.72 -0.80 -1.46
CA VAL A 772 -29.58 -0.43 -0.60
C VAL A 772 -29.92 -0.55 0.89
N LEU A 773 -31.13 -0.14 1.28
CA LEU A 773 -31.57 -0.10 2.68
C LEU A 773 -32.26 -1.40 3.13
N LYS A 774 -32.23 -2.46 2.31
CA LYS A 774 -32.82 -3.76 2.63
C LYS A 774 -31.78 -4.69 3.25
N GLU A 775 -32.10 -5.27 4.40
CA GLU A 775 -31.15 -6.10 5.16
C GLU A 775 -30.79 -7.42 4.46
N SER A 776 -31.72 -7.99 3.69
CA SER A 776 -31.48 -9.18 2.88
C SER A 776 -30.67 -8.91 1.61
N GLU A 777 -30.27 -7.66 1.38
CA GLU A 777 -29.52 -7.22 0.21
C GLU A 777 -28.26 -6.50 0.69
N PHE A 778 -28.23 -5.17 0.66
CA PHE A 778 -27.03 -4.37 0.92
C PHE A 778 -26.87 -3.88 2.36
N LEU A 779 -27.96 -3.66 3.11
CA LEU A 779 -27.88 -3.08 4.45
C LEU A 779 -27.38 -4.10 5.47
N SER A 780 -26.18 -3.89 5.98
CA SER A 780 -25.58 -4.70 7.03
C SER A 780 -25.72 -4.02 8.41
N PRO A 781 -25.56 -4.74 9.53
CA PRO A 781 -25.40 -4.14 10.85
C PRO A 781 -24.24 -3.13 10.96
N PHE A 782 -23.27 -3.17 10.04
CA PHE A 782 -22.00 -2.43 10.11
C PHE A 782 -21.77 -1.48 8.93
N GLY A 783 -22.69 -1.40 7.97
CA GLY A 783 -22.59 -0.49 6.81
C GLY A 783 -23.30 -1.03 5.57
N ILE A 784 -22.92 -0.54 4.39
CA ILE A 784 -23.40 -1.03 3.10
C ILE A 784 -22.42 -2.06 2.53
N ARG A 785 -22.94 -3.26 2.21
CA ARG A 785 -22.20 -4.39 1.62
C ARG A 785 -21.70 -4.07 0.21
N SER A 786 -20.59 -4.67 -0.17
CA SER A 786 -20.04 -4.52 -1.52
C SER A 786 -20.81 -5.31 -2.60
N LEU A 787 -21.46 -6.40 -2.19
CA LEU A 787 -22.35 -7.23 -3.01
C LEU A 787 -23.61 -7.55 -2.19
N SER A 788 -24.76 -7.62 -2.87
CA SER A 788 -26.01 -8.01 -2.22
C SER A 788 -25.90 -9.40 -1.55
N LYS A 789 -26.41 -9.49 -0.32
CA LYS A 789 -26.56 -10.75 0.40
C LYS A 789 -27.47 -11.76 -0.31
N HIS A 790 -28.28 -11.33 -1.28
CA HIS A 790 -29.11 -12.22 -2.11
C HIS A 790 -28.31 -13.37 -2.74
N TYR A 791 -27.08 -13.07 -3.18
CA TYR A 791 -26.18 -14.03 -3.83
C TYR A 791 -25.56 -15.06 -2.87
N GLU A 792 -25.89 -15.01 -1.58
CA GLU A 792 -25.55 -16.08 -0.61
C GLU A 792 -26.29 -17.37 -0.97
N ASN A 793 -27.58 -17.25 -1.28
CA ASN A 793 -28.47 -18.37 -1.61
C ASN A 793 -28.73 -18.50 -3.12
N HIS A 794 -28.32 -17.51 -3.91
CA HIS A 794 -28.51 -17.48 -5.36
C HIS A 794 -27.22 -17.08 -6.09
N PRO A 795 -26.15 -17.90 -6.06
CA PRO A 795 -24.92 -17.58 -6.78
C PRO A 795 -25.18 -17.28 -8.27
N TYR A 796 -24.55 -16.24 -8.80
CA TYR A 796 -24.74 -15.80 -10.18
C TYR A 796 -23.68 -16.45 -11.11
N PRO A 797 -24.07 -17.30 -12.07
CA PRO A 797 -23.13 -17.94 -12.99
C PRO A 797 -22.66 -17.00 -14.10
N PRO A 798 -21.55 -17.31 -14.80
CA PRO A 798 -21.13 -16.55 -15.95
C PRO A 798 -22.16 -16.72 -17.09
N PRO A 799 -22.61 -15.63 -17.73
CA PRO A 799 -23.57 -15.75 -18.83
C PRO A 799 -22.94 -16.26 -20.13
N VAL A 800 -21.61 -16.23 -20.25
CA VAL A 800 -20.85 -16.72 -21.40
C VAL A 800 -19.64 -17.50 -20.89
N GLU A 801 -19.39 -18.70 -21.44
CA GLU A 801 -18.20 -19.48 -21.08
C GLU A 801 -16.92 -18.83 -21.64
N THR A 802 -15.89 -18.71 -20.80
CA THR A 802 -14.55 -18.33 -21.24
C THR A 802 -13.79 -19.59 -21.61
N ASP A 803 -13.28 -19.67 -22.84
CA ASP A 803 -12.47 -20.79 -23.31
C ASP A 803 -11.05 -20.71 -22.67
N THR A 804 -10.93 -21.05 -21.39
CA THR A 804 -9.65 -21.15 -20.67
C THR A 804 -9.06 -22.57 -20.72
N GLY A 805 -9.42 -23.34 -21.75
CA GLY A 805 -8.74 -24.58 -22.09
C GLY A 805 -7.64 -24.33 -23.12
N HIS A 806 -6.37 -24.27 -22.68
CA HIS A 806 -5.25 -24.45 -23.60
C HIS A 806 -5.26 -25.88 -24.17
N LYS A 807 -5.98 -26.10 -25.28
CA LYS A 807 -5.52 -27.02 -26.32
C LYS A 807 -4.45 -26.29 -27.12
N LEU A 808 -3.18 -26.55 -26.82
CA LEU A 808 -2.10 -26.29 -27.77
C LEU A 808 -2.33 -27.16 -29.00
N ASN A 809 -2.84 -26.55 -30.07
CA ASN A 809 -2.90 -27.16 -31.40
C ASN A 809 -1.45 -27.42 -31.88
N SER A 810 -1.01 -28.67 -31.79
CA SER A 810 0.07 -29.16 -32.65
C SER A 810 -0.45 -29.16 -34.08
N GLY A 811 0.01 -28.19 -34.88
CA GLY A 811 -0.21 -28.20 -36.31
C GLY A 811 0.39 -29.45 -36.94
N LYS A 812 -0.46 -30.37 -37.40
CA LYS A 812 -0.20 -31.17 -38.59
C LYS A 812 -1.45 -31.20 -39.45
N MET A 813 -1.30 -30.49 -40.56
CA MET A 813 -2.12 -30.57 -41.75
C MET A 813 -1.94 -31.96 -42.36
N GLU A 814 -3.00 -32.76 -42.45
CA GLU A 814 -3.12 -33.81 -43.48
C GLU A 814 -4.60 -34.12 -43.74
N CYS A 815 -4.99 -33.95 -45.00
CA CYS A 815 -6.26 -34.41 -45.56
C CYS A 815 -6.34 -35.93 -45.53
N SER A 816 -7.51 -36.50 -45.23
CA SER A 816 -8.27 -37.33 -46.19
C SER A 816 -9.56 -37.94 -45.58
N SER A 817 -10.63 -37.76 -46.34
CA SER A 817 -11.75 -38.68 -46.66
C SER A 817 -12.30 -39.70 -45.65
N ASP A 818 -13.64 -39.67 -45.61
CA ASP A 818 -14.57 -40.81 -45.62
C ASP A 818 -15.11 -41.40 -44.30
N GLU A 819 -16.41 -41.16 -44.16
CA GLU A 819 -17.47 -42.16 -43.97
C GLU A 819 -17.67 -42.90 -42.62
N GLN A 820 -18.91 -42.68 -42.13
CA GLN A 820 -19.89 -43.70 -41.69
C GLN A 820 -19.90 -44.21 -40.23
N LYS A 821 -21.05 -43.85 -39.61
CA LYS A 821 -22.07 -44.73 -38.99
C LYS A 821 -21.88 -45.30 -37.56
N MET A 822 -22.88 -44.90 -36.75
CA MET A 822 -23.86 -45.75 -36.04
C MET A 822 -23.50 -46.39 -34.68
N HIS A 823 -24.40 -46.07 -33.73
CA HIS A 823 -24.98 -46.89 -32.65
C HIS A 823 -24.06 -47.35 -31.50
N ALA A 824 -24.29 -46.93 -30.25
CA ALA A 824 -25.40 -47.20 -29.33
C ALA A 824 -25.24 -48.49 -28.50
N HIS A 825 -25.66 -48.38 -27.24
CA HIS A 825 -25.90 -49.41 -26.20
C HIS A 825 -24.72 -49.71 -25.27
N MET A 826 -24.85 -49.28 -24.00
CA MET A 826 -25.54 -49.94 -22.87
C MET A 826 -24.71 -51.09 -22.32
N GLY A 827 -24.51 -51.11 -21.00
CA GLY A 827 -24.04 -52.29 -20.30
C GLY A 827 -23.39 -51.99 -18.97
N GLU A 828 -24.23 -51.96 -17.93
CA GLU A 828 -23.86 -52.03 -16.52
C GLU A 828 -22.94 -53.24 -16.23
N SER A 829 -22.08 -53.10 -15.21
CA SER A 829 -22.13 -53.89 -13.96
C SER A 829 -20.76 -54.24 -13.37
N HIS A 830 -20.67 -53.98 -12.06
CA HIS A 830 -19.91 -54.63 -10.99
C HIS A 830 -18.75 -55.58 -11.31
N HIS A 831 -17.59 -55.35 -10.66
CA HIS A 831 -17.22 -56.13 -9.46
C HIS A 831 -15.94 -55.65 -8.77
N ASP A 832 -15.99 -55.65 -7.44
CA ASP A 832 -14.87 -55.67 -6.50
C ASP A 832 -13.86 -56.79 -6.79
N SER A 833 -12.56 -56.49 -6.61
CA SER A 833 -11.66 -57.39 -5.88
C SER A 833 -10.39 -56.67 -5.42
N LYS A 834 -10.18 -56.68 -4.10
CA LYS A 834 -8.90 -56.46 -3.42
C LYS A 834 -7.87 -57.51 -3.87
N VAL A 835 -6.64 -57.10 -4.15
CA VAL A 835 -5.45 -57.96 -4.03
C VAL A 835 -4.28 -57.17 -3.44
N GLU A 836 -3.58 -57.84 -2.54
CA GLU A 836 -2.54 -57.39 -1.63
C GLU A 836 -1.21 -57.00 -2.30
N ARG A 837 -0.43 -56.22 -1.56
CA ARG A 837 0.97 -55.88 -1.81
C ARG A 837 1.87 -57.13 -1.73
N ASN A 838 2.94 -57.14 -2.52
CA ASN A 838 4.24 -57.51 -1.99
C ASN A 838 5.41 -56.79 -2.72
N PRO A 839 6.54 -56.61 -2.03
CA PRO A 839 7.55 -55.59 -2.34
C PRO A 839 8.78 -56.16 -3.04
N GLY A 840 9.53 -55.26 -3.66
CA GLY A 840 10.95 -55.47 -3.93
C GLY A 840 11.28 -55.53 -5.42
N GLU A 841 11.75 -54.41 -5.95
CA GLU A 841 12.82 -54.37 -6.95
C GLU A 841 13.30 -52.91 -7.07
N LYS A 842 14.59 -52.67 -6.77
CA LYS A 842 15.31 -51.48 -7.23
C LYS A 842 15.80 -51.77 -8.65
N PRO A 843 15.69 -50.80 -9.56
CA PRO A 843 16.89 -50.41 -10.32
C PRO A 843 17.00 -48.87 -10.48
N VAL A 844 18.17 -48.30 -10.20
CA VAL A 844 19.17 -47.83 -11.17
C VAL A 844 18.84 -46.43 -11.72
N LEU A 845 19.76 -45.51 -11.42
CA LEU A 845 19.84 -44.13 -11.91
C LEU A 845 20.10 -44.14 -13.42
N GLU A 846 19.31 -43.38 -14.17
CA GLU A 846 19.74 -42.76 -15.44
C GLU A 846 19.36 -41.28 -15.36
N ASP A 847 20.37 -40.44 -15.54
CA ASP A 847 20.30 -38.99 -15.70
C ASP A 847 19.50 -38.63 -16.95
N ASP A 848 18.55 -37.69 -16.85
CA ASP A 848 18.10 -36.90 -17.99
C ASP A 848 17.77 -35.47 -17.52
N ASP A 849 18.64 -34.55 -17.97
CA ASP A 849 18.44 -33.11 -17.99
C ASP A 849 17.23 -32.73 -18.86
N SER A 850 16.65 -31.56 -18.55
CA SER A 850 15.61 -30.83 -19.30
C SER A 850 14.16 -31.34 -19.18
N ASP A 851 13.45 -30.83 -18.17
CA ASP A 851 12.12 -30.18 -18.29
C ASP A 851 11.55 -29.98 -16.88
N ILE A 852 11.91 -28.85 -16.23
CA ILE A 852 11.15 -28.39 -15.06
C ILE A 852 9.91 -27.66 -15.61
N GLU A 853 8.92 -28.44 -16.01
CA GLU A 853 7.53 -27.99 -16.00
C GLU A 853 7.19 -27.60 -14.56
N SER A 854 6.73 -26.36 -14.37
CA SER A 854 6.18 -25.84 -13.13
C SER A 854 4.87 -26.57 -12.78
N ASN A 855 4.96 -27.80 -12.29
CA ASN A 855 3.83 -28.53 -11.72
C ASN A 855 3.55 -28.03 -10.28
N ASP A 856 3.17 -26.75 -10.12
CA ASP A 856 2.41 -26.33 -8.93
C ASP A 856 0.92 -26.32 -9.31
N SER A 857 0.29 -27.48 -9.14
CA SER A 857 -1.14 -27.72 -9.35
C SER A 857 -2.09 -26.72 -8.65
N ARG A 858 -1.61 -25.86 -7.75
CA ARG A 858 -2.44 -24.83 -7.10
C ARG A 858 -2.70 -23.59 -7.97
N TYR A 859 -1.81 -23.25 -8.92
CA TYR A 859 -2.11 -22.20 -9.90
C TYR A 859 -3.07 -22.71 -10.99
N ASP A 860 -3.02 -23.99 -11.32
CA ASP A 860 -3.90 -24.61 -12.32
C ASP A 860 -5.27 -25.05 -11.76
N GLU A 861 -5.38 -25.35 -10.45
CA GLU A 861 -6.69 -25.60 -9.82
C GLU A 861 -7.52 -24.31 -9.58
N MET A 862 -6.94 -23.13 -9.79
CA MET A 862 -7.55 -21.81 -9.49
C MET A 862 -8.62 -21.32 -10.48
N VAL A 863 -8.99 -22.08 -11.51
CA VAL A 863 -9.93 -21.65 -12.57
C VAL A 863 -11.35 -22.26 -12.43
N LYS A 864 -11.71 -22.84 -11.28
CA LYS A 864 -12.94 -23.66 -11.17
C LYS A 864 -14.17 -23.08 -10.47
N GLU A 865 -14.16 -21.85 -9.97
CA GLU A 865 -15.40 -21.20 -9.48
C GLU A 865 -15.75 -19.95 -10.28
N VAL A 866 -16.48 -20.15 -11.38
CA VAL A 866 -16.87 -19.07 -12.32
C VAL A 866 -18.11 -18.28 -11.84
N THR A 867 -18.66 -18.60 -10.65
CA THR A 867 -19.87 -17.96 -10.13
C THR A 867 -19.56 -16.81 -9.15
N VAL A 868 -20.37 -15.75 -9.18
CA VAL A 868 -20.36 -14.68 -8.17
C VAL A 868 -21.26 -15.10 -7.01
N LYS A 869 -20.65 -15.31 -5.84
CA LYS A 869 -21.35 -15.65 -4.60
C LYS A 869 -21.01 -14.62 -3.52
N TYR A 870 -21.98 -14.35 -2.66
CA TYR A 870 -21.79 -13.49 -1.50
C TYR A 870 -20.80 -14.12 -0.50
N ALA A 871 -19.76 -13.36 -0.16
CA ALA A 871 -18.74 -13.71 0.82
C ALA A 871 -18.55 -12.50 1.75
N PRO A 872 -19.00 -12.57 3.03
CA PRO A 872 -19.07 -11.40 3.90
C PRO A 872 -17.72 -10.86 4.38
N GLY A 873 -16.64 -11.66 4.32
CA GLY A 873 -15.28 -11.32 4.76
C GLY A 873 -14.23 -11.76 3.74
N GLU A 874 -13.62 -12.91 3.96
CA GLU A 874 -12.56 -13.49 3.13
C GLU A 874 -12.99 -13.73 1.67
N SER A 875 -12.06 -13.59 0.71
CA SER A 875 -12.31 -13.92 -0.70
C SER A 875 -12.45 -15.42 -0.89
N ILE A 876 -13.49 -15.84 -1.61
CA ILE A 876 -13.69 -17.24 -2.00
C ILE A 876 -13.04 -17.58 -3.36
N CYS A 877 -12.46 -16.59 -4.05
CA CYS A 877 -11.81 -16.77 -5.34
C CYS A 877 -10.38 -16.20 -5.35
N GLY A 878 -9.50 -16.83 -6.14
CA GLY A 878 -8.11 -16.41 -6.32
C GLY A 878 -7.90 -15.26 -7.31
N MET A 879 -8.96 -14.61 -7.80
CA MET A 879 -8.84 -13.49 -8.75
C MET A 879 -8.05 -12.37 -8.09
N PHE A 880 -6.99 -11.88 -8.76
CA PHE A 880 -6.04 -10.89 -8.23
C PHE A 880 -5.34 -11.34 -6.93
N GLY A 881 -5.05 -12.64 -6.78
CA GLY A 881 -4.32 -13.18 -5.62
C GLY A 881 -5.20 -13.57 -4.44
N GLY A 882 -6.46 -13.12 -4.40
CA GLY A 882 -7.42 -13.46 -3.34
C GLY A 882 -7.22 -12.69 -2.03
N ASN A 883 -6.43 -11.61 -2.06
CA ASN A 883 -6.10 -10.80 -0.89
C ASN A 883 -7.29 -9.93 -0.45
N SER A 884 -7.82 -9.15 -1.39
CA SER A 884 -8.97 -8.29 -1.15
C SER A 884 -10.28 -8.95 -1.60
N ASN A 885 -11.38 -8.62 -0.93
CA ASN A 885 -12.71 -9.12 -1.31
C ASN A 885 -13.76 -8.00 -1.45
N TRP A 886 -14.30 -7.87 -2.66
CA TRP A 886 -15.37 -6.95 -3.04
C TRP A 886 -16.73 -7.64 -3.25
N ARG A 887 -16.86 -8.92 -2.89
CA ARG A 887 -18.09 -9.72 -3.04
C ARG A 887 -18.90 -9.84 -1.75
N GLY A 888 -18.95 -8.79 -0.94
CA GLY A 888 -19.77 -8.78 0.27
C GLY A 888 -19.32 -7.87 1.42
N PRO A 889 -18.01 -7.71 1.71
CA PRO A 889 -17.54 -6.93 2.87
C PRO A 889 -17.88 -5.44 2.79
N ILE A 890 -17.68 -4.74 3.91
CA ILE A 890 -17.87 -3.29 4.05
C ILE A 890 -16.55 -2.58 3.76
N TRP A 891 -16.59 -1.64 2.81
CA TRP A 891 -15.47 -0.77 2.45
C TRP A 891 -15.80 0.68 2.78
N LEU A 892 -14.99 1.31 3.63
CA LEU A 892 -15.26 2.66 4.14
C LEU A 892 -15.19 3.73 3.05
N CYS A 893 -14.26 3.60 2.08
CA CYS A 893 -14.11 4.53 0.96
C CYS A 893 -15.41 4.68 0.15
N MET A 894 -16.04 3.56 -0.22
CA MET A 894 -17.27 3.53 -1.02
C MET A 894 -18.50 3.92 -0.19
N ASN A 895 -18.57 3.50 1.08
CA ASN A 895 -19.62 3.97 1.99
C ASN A 895 -19.55 5.49 2.17
N TYR A 896 -18.34 6.07 2.26
CA TYR A 896 -18.17 7.50 2.42
C TYR A 896 -18.68 8.29 1.21
N LEU A 897 -18.35 7.87 -0.01
CA LEU A 897 -18.87 8.48 -1.24
C LEU A 897 -20.39 8.37 -1.35
N LEU A 898 -20.97 7.23 -0.95
CA LEU A 898 -22.41 7.07 -0.86
C LEU A 898 -23.01 8.11 0.08
N LEU A 899 -22.49 8.26 1.30
CA LEU A 899 -23.04 9.22 2.26
C LEU A 899 -22.90 10.68 1.80
N GLU A 900 -21.78 11.07 1.20
CA GLU A 900 -21.60 12.41 0.58
C GLU A 900 -22.65 12.67 -0.51
N SER A 901 -22.97 11.63 -1.29
CA SER A 901 -23.99 11.71 -2.34
C SER A 901 -25.39 11.84 -1.76
N LEU A 902 -25.72 11.04 -0.73
CA LEU A 902 -27.02 11.11 -0.04
C LEU A 902 -27.26 12.46 0.63
N GLU A 903 -26.23 13.10 1.19
CA GLU A 903 -26.33 14.48 1.67
C GLU A 903 -26.62 15.47 0.53
N SER A 904 -25.98 15.31 -0.62
CA SER A 904 -26.27 16.13 -1.81
C SER A 904 -27.73 15.97 -2.28
N TYR A 905 -28.26 14.74 -2.28
CA TYR A 905 -29.67 14.48 -2.57
C TYR A 905 -30.60 15.03 -1.49
N TYR A 906 -30.21 14.97 -0.21
CA TYR A 906 -30.97 15.55 0.88
C TYR A 906 -31.09 17.06 0.73
N TYR A 907 -30.00 17.77 0.41
CA TYR A 907 -30.05 19.21 0.16
C TYR A 907 -30.94 19.57 -1.03
N ALA A 908 -31.05 18.70 -2.02
CA ALA A 908 -31.91 18.90 -3.18
C ALA A 908 -33.40 18.65 -2.91
N TYR A 909 -33.73 17.56 -2.18
CA TYR A 909 -35.11 17.11 -2.03
C TYR A 909 -35.75 17.43 -0.66
N GLY A 910 -34.93 17.71 0.34
CA GLY A 910 -35.33 18.03 1.71
C GLY A 910 -36.09 16.90 2.41
N ASP A 911 -36.75 17.26 3.51
CA ASP A 911 -37.49 16.33 4.39
C ASP A 911 -38.66 15.60 3.70
N ASN A 912 -39.16 16.13 2.60
CA ASN A 912 -40.30 15.53 1.89
C ASN A 912 -39.91 14.28 1.09
N PHE A 913 -38.62 14.06 0.82
CA PHE A 913 -38.16 12.83 0.21
C PHE A 913 -37.87 11.79 1.29
N GLN A 914 -38.71 10.77 1.29
CA GLN A 914 -38.81 9.81 2.34
C GLN A 914 -38.52 8.41 1.77
N VAL A 915 -37.73 7.64 2.51
CA VAL A 915 -37.39 6.25 2.21
C VAL A 915 -37.60 5.41 3.45
N GLU A 916 -37.78 4.11 3.26
CA GLU A 916 -37.99 3.18 4.36
C GLU A 916 -36.64 2.68 4.90
N LEU A 917 -36.44 2.67 6.22
CA LEU A 917 -35.18 2.24 6.84
C LEU A 917 -35.42 1.41 8.12
N PRO A 918 -35.07 0.12 8.10
CA PRO A 918 -34.73 -0.69 6.92
C PRO A 918 -35.91 -0.80 5.93
N THR A 919 -35.63 -1.07 4.65
CA THR A 919 -36.69 -1.38 3.67
C THR A 919 -37.52 -2.58 4.15
N GLY A 920 -38.85 -2.45 4.14
CA GLY A 920 -39.81 -3.42 4.68
C GLY A 920 -40.17 -3.26 6.16
N SER A 921 -39.63 -2.27 6.89
CA SER A 921 -39.90 -2.03 8.31
C SER A 921 -41.16 -1.21 8.66
N GLY A 922 -41.76 -0.55 7.69
CA GLY A 922 -42.80 0.47 7.83
C GLY A 922 -42.29 1.84 8.33
N LYS A 923 -40.99 1.98 8.65
CA LYS A 923 -40.41 3.20 9.20
C LYS A 923 -39.87 4.09 8.08
N SER A 924 -40.59 5.18 7.82
CA SER A 924 -40.20 6.22 6.87
C SER A 924 -39.24 7.23 7.51
N VAL A 925 -38.14 7.55 6.83
CA VAL A 925 -37.12 8.52 7.24
C VAL A 925 -36.64 9.37 6.06
N ASN A 926 -36.08 10.55 6.34
CA ASN A 926 -35.40 11.36 5.32
C ASN A 926 -33.96 10.86 5.07
N LEU A 927 -33.31 11.38 4.03
CA LEU A 927 -31.94 10.97 3.67
C LEU A 927 -30.87 11.36 4.70
N GLN A 928 -31.06 12.44 5.45
CA GLN A 928 -30.13 12.83 6.51
C GLN A 928 -30.14 11.81 7.67
N GLN A 929 -31.33 11.28 7.99
CA GLN A 929 -31.48 10.19 8.97
C GLN A 929 -30.86 8.89 8.45
N VAL A 930 -30.94 8.61 7.14
CA VAL A 930 -30.22 7.46 6.53
C VAL A 930 -28.71 7.62 6.68
N VAL A 931 -28.16 8.81 6.39
CA VAL A 931 -26.72 9.11 6.56
C VAL A 931 -26.28 8.90 8.00
N ARG A 932 -27.08 9.33 8.97
CA ARG A 932 -26.80 9.15 10.39
C ARG A 932 -26.80 7.67 10.79
N ASP A 933 -27.81 6.91 10.40
CA ASP A 933 -27.94 5.48 10.73
C ASP A 933 -26.75 4.67 10.17
N ILE A 934 -26.40 4.87 8.90
CA ILE A 934 -25.24 4.19 8.29
C ILE A 934 -23.93 4.61 8.97
N SER A 935 -23.78 5.90 9.32
CA SER A 935 -22.60 6.39 10.06
C SER A 935 -22.50 5.74 11.45
N GLU A 936 -23.61 5.59 12.16
CA GLU A 936 -23.66 4.91 13.47
C GLU A 936 -23.26 3.43 13.36
N ARG A 937 -23.74 2.72 12.32
CA ARG A 937 -23.36 1.34 12.03
C ARG A 937 -21.86 1.19 11.78
N ILE A 938 -21.28 2.05 10.94
CA ILE A 938 -19.85 2.01 10.63
C ILE A 938 -19.01 2.35 11.88
N VAL A 939 -19.39 3.39 12.62
CA VAL A 939 -18.69 3.76 13.87
C VAL A 939 -18.76 2.61 14.89
N SER A 940 -19.86 1.87 14.96
CA SER A 940 -20.03 0.76 15.90
C SER A 940 -18.99 -0.36 15.74
N ILE A 941 -18.36 -0.49 14.56
CA ILE A 941 -17.27 -1.43 14.31
C ILE A 941 -16.11 -1.21 15.29
N PHE A 942 -15.84 0.05 15.63
CA PHE A 942 -14.67 0.47 16.40
C PHE A 942 -14.97 0.75 17.87
N ILE A 943 -16.24 0.77 18.29
CA ILE A 943 -16.64 1.15 19.64
C ILE A 943 -16.94 -0.13 20.46
N PRO A 944 -16.52 -0.20 21.73
CA PRO A 944 -16.81 -1.37 22.56
C PRO A 944 -18.31 -1.48 22.81
N ASP A 945 -18.83 -2.69 22.73
CA ASP A 945 -20.17 -3.01 23.16
C ASP A 945 -20.29 -3.02 24.71
N LYS A 946 -21.46 -3.40 25.21
CA LYS A 946 -21.74 -3.52 26.65
C LYS A 946 -20.82 -4.52 27.38
N ASP A 947 -20.24 -5.47 26.66
CA ASP A 947 -19.34 -6.51 27.19
C ASP A 947 -17.86 -6.11 26.98
N GLY A 948 -17.60 -4.89 26.52
CA GLY A 948 -16.26 -4.35 26.28
C GLY A 948 -15.62 -4.80 24.96
N LYS A 949 -16.34 -5.56 24.13
CA LYS A 949 -15.81 -6.12 22.87
C LYS A 949 -16.00 -5.13 21.73
N ARG A 950 -14.96 -4.92 20.92
CA ARG A 950 -15.08 -4.20 19.65
C ARG A 950 -15.25 -5.19 18.51
N PRO A 951 -16.22 -5.02 17.61
CA PRO A 951 -16.38 -5.86 16.42
C PRO A 951 -15.08 -6.01 15.62
N VAL A 952 -14.33 -4.91 15.43
CA VAL A 952 -13.07 -4.89 14.66
C VAL A 952 -12.05 -5.95 15.10
N HIS A 953 -12.03 -6.31 16.39
CA HIS A 953 -11.08 -7.27 16.97
C HIS A 953 -11.49 -8.74 16.83
N GLY A 954 -12.60 -9.04 16.12
CA GLY A 954 -12.97 -10.42 15.79
C GLY A 954 -13.28 -11.34 16.97
N GLY A 955 -13.53 -10.79 18.15
CA GLY A 955 -13.80 -11.56 19.38
C GLY A 955 -12.55 -11.95 20.19
N PHE A 956 -11.37 -11.40 19.88
CA PHE A 956 -10.16 -11.60 20.68
C PHE A 956 -10.34 -11.05 22.11
N ARG A 957 -10.29 -11.95 23.09
CA ARG A 957 -10.72 -11.67 24.48
C ARG A 957 -9.85 -10.64 25.18
N GLN A 958 -8.55 -10.61 24.91
CA GLN A 958 -7.63 -9.69 25.57
C GLN A 958 -8.05 -8.23 25.40
N TYR A 959 -8.55 -7.82 24.22
CA TYR A 959 -9.03 -6.44 24.01
C TYR A 959 -10.27 -6.08 24.84
N ALA A 960 -11.03 -7.07 25.32
CA ALA A 960 -12.19 -6.82 26.18
C ALA A 960 -11.83 -6.96 27.67
N GLU A 961 -10.94 -7.89 28.01
CA GLU A 961 -10.69 -8.33 29.39
C GLU A 961 -9.44 -7.70 30.02
N GLU A 962 -8.44 -7.30 29.23
CA GLU A 962 -7.16 -6.79 29.74
C GLU A 962 -7.01 -5.27 29.53
N GLU A 963 -6.73 -4.54 30.63
CA GLU A 963 -6.59 -3.08 30.60
C GLU A 963 -5.46 -2.59 29.67
N SER A 964 -4.39 -3.37 29.48
CA SER A 964 -3.29 -3.02 28.57
C SER A 964 -3.69 -3.07 27.09
N TRP A 965 -4.75 -3.79 26.74
CA TRP A 965 -5.24 -3.95 25.36
C TRP A 965 -6.49 -3.13 25.07
N ARG A 966 -7.34 -2.89 26.08
CA ARG A 966 -8.69 -2.34 25.95
C ARG A 966 -8.84 -1.08 25.08
N HIS A 967 -7.85 -0.21 25.14
CA HIS A 967 -7.86 1.08 24.44
C HIS A 967 -7.17 1.04 23.08
N LEU A 968 -6.60 -0.10 22.67
CA LEU A 968 -5.89 -0.24 21.41
C LEU A 968 -6.88 -0.52 20.27
N VAL A 969 -6.70 0.18 19.14
CA VAL A 969 -7.57 0.10 17.96
C VAL A 969 -6.72 -0.24 16.75
N LEU A 970 -7.20 -1.20 15.95
CA LEU A 970 -6.63 -1.54 14.65
C LEU A 970 -7.52 -1.00 13.53
N PHE A 971 -6.93 -0.75 12.37
CA PHE A 971 -7.61 -0.17 11.22
C PHE A 971 -7.32 -1.04 10.02
N TYR A 972 -8.34 -1.80 9.63
CA TYR A 972 -8.23 -2.82 8.59
C TYR A 972 -8.60 -2.26 7.21
N GLU A 973 -8.19 -2.94 6.16
CA GLU A 973 -8.53 -2.62 4.77
C GLU A 973 -10.06 -2.62 4.56
N PHE A 974 -10.73 -3.67 5.03
CA PHE A 974 -12.19 -3.83 4.95
C PHE A 974 -12.74 -4.62 6.15
N PHE A 975 -14.07 -4.73 6.26
CA PHE A 975 -14.74 -5.31 7.42
C PHE A 975 -15.78 -6.36 7.06
N HIS A 976 -15.80 -7.44 7.81
CA HIS A 976 -16.75 -8.52 7.64
C HIS A 976 -18.19 -8.01 7.83
N ALA A 977 -19.02 -8.11 6.80
CA ALA A 977 -20.33 -7.46 6.76
C ALA A 977 -21.32 -7.91 7.85
N GLU A 978 -21.21 -9.15 8.35
CA GLU A 978 -22.16 -9.64 9.37
C GLU A 978 -21.63 -9.59 10.81
N THR A 979 -20.34 -9.34 11.01
CA THR A 979 -19.70 -9.42 12.35
C THR A 979 -18.89 -8.18 12.70
N GLY A 980 -18.53 -7.34 11.73
CA GLY A 980 -17.71 -6.15 11.90
C GLY A 980 -16.23 -6.45 12.13
N ARG A 981 -15.79 -7.72 12.05
CA ARG A 981 -14.38 -8.10 12.18
C ARG A 981 -13.53 -7.45 11.08
N GLY A 982 -12.36 -6.94 11.44
CA GLY A 982 -11.37 -6.46 10.47
C GLY A 982 -10.80 -7.57 9.59
N CYS A 983 -10.61 -7.29 8.30
CA CYS A 983 -10.11 -8.21 7.29
C CYS A 983 -9.09 -7.49 6.37
N GLY A 984 -8.15 -8.24 5.79
CA GLY A 984 -7.05 -7.68 5.00
C GLY A 984 -6.05 -6.92 5.87
N ALA A 985 -5.26 -6.03 5.25
CA ALA A 985 -4.18 -5.31 5.91
C ALA A 985 -4.61 -4.62 7.22
N SER A 986 -4.02 -5.04 8.35
CA SER A 986 -4.43 -4.64 9.71
C SER A 986 -4.06 -3.21 10.14
N HIS A 987 -3.23 -2.55 9.33
CA HIS A 987 -2.73 -1.19 9.55
C HIS A 987 -3.08 -0.24 8.40
N GLN A 988 -4.09 -0.58 7.58
CA GLN A 988 -4.67 0.28 6.55
C GLN A 988 -5.32 1.49 7.24
N THR A 989 -4.49 2.44 7.62
CA THR A 989 -4.88 3.73 8.19
C THR A 989 -4.97 4.80 7.10
N GLY A 990 -4.99 4.35 5.84
CA GLY A 990 -5.28 5.12 4.64
C GLY A 990 -6.75 5.55 4.58
N TRP A 991 -7.59 4.83 3.83
CA TRP A 991 -9.01 5.18 3.73
C TRP A 991 -9.80 4.85 4.99
N THR A 992 -9.37 3.90 5.84
CA THR A 992 -10.15 3.54 7.05
C THR A 992 -10.11 4.67 8.08
N ALA A 993 -9.14 5.58 7.97
CA ALA A 993 -9.15 6.83 8.72
C ALA A 993 -10.37 7.72 8.40
N LEU A 994 -11.13 7.47 7.33
CA LEU A 994 -12.44 8.09 7.09
C LEU A 994 -13.45 7.84 8.21
N VAL A 995 -13.22 6.88 9.12
CA VAL A 995 -14.01 6.71 10.35
C VAL A 995 -14.21 8.04 11.11
N VAL A 996 -13.24 8.95 11.07
CA VAL A 996 -13.36 10.28 11.69
C VAL A 996 -14.41 11.17 11.00
N GLU A 997 -14.61 11.00 9.69
CA GLU A 997 -15.65 11.71 8.95
C GLU A 997 -17.03 11.09 9.20
N PHE A 998 -17.12 9.76 9.34
CA PHE A 998 -18.37 9.11 9.81
C PHE A 998 -18.73 9.55 11.24
N LEU A 999 -17.75 9.72 12.13
CA LEU A 999 -17.96 10.31 13.46
C LEU A 999 -18.48 11.75 13.37
N LYS A 1000 -18.07 12.56 12.39
CA LYS A 1000 -18.66 13.89 12.20
C LYS A 1000 -20.10 13.81 11.71
N LYS A 1001 -20.38 12.95 10.72
CA LYS A 1001 -21.71 12.74 10.12
C LYS A 1001 -22.73 12.18 11.11
N LYS A 1002 -22.31 11.30 12.03
CA LYS A 1002 -23.14 10.79 13.12
C LYS A 1002 -23.77 11.93 13.96
N TYR A 1003 -23.05 13.03 14.15
CA TYR A 1003 -23.49 14.17 14.95
C TYR A 1003 -23.94 15.37 14.11
N SER A 1004 -24.03 15.23 12.77
CA SER A 1004 -24.52 16.31 11.91
C SER A 1004 -26.02 16.53 12.15
N GLN A 1005 -26.39 17.80 12.36
CA GLN A 1005 -27.76 18.22 12.62
C GLN A 1005 -28.51 18.48 11.33
#